data_AF-A0A7S0ZVY5-F1
#
_entry.id   AF-A0A7S0ZVY5-F1
#
_cell.length_a   1.000
_cell.length_b   1.000
_cell.length_c   1.000
_cell.angle_alpha   90.00
_cell.angle_beta   90.00
_cell.angle_gamma   90.00
#
_symmetry.space_group_name_H-M   'P 1'
#
loop_
_entity.id
_entity.type
_entity.pdbx_description
1 polymer ?
#
loop_
_entity_poly.entity_id
_entity_poly.type
_entity_poly.pdbx_seq_one_letter_code
_entity_poly.pdbx_strand_id
1 'polypeptide(L)'
;DHRPDHRPVAIVGGGLSGLACGWALRRRDIPAVVFDTGKRAPGGRASSRVLPAQGGQHVVDHAVQAFTVRYPEVRDLVAEMEADGAVRRWDGVVGTLAADGSFRGRDEADGPLWIGSASSGMASLGSWLAASQEVVQDVWVAKLEGTSDNGWALLNQRSKRVGAVDAYSYVVMAHNGKCADRLINTCPVRTAAHAPLRCRFTSVASSSSDRLELSSLWVCVVEAPPDIAPFAGAFVEDHEVLSWVGNNSSKYFGVSPPTAHAWTLISTPKFGEKNKCSQEAIPDRVREHVSQTMCAAFGSFVRTAPSSFKVLHLQLWGAAVPLNTCEQHFIHDATNGVGVCGDWLTSPSVEGALFSGLALAEAIHRELRKGGLAGTGSRRFHGLQGSHAIGNFSAGDVKISVNSVVDGVVSGAAPVLHKQPTSAEDPAKTSAGLAAPKGGRSRWRKPEGVLEQASPAQEGQATRAAGEVWNFAFGANINPWKLKEKRNIQPVESQPGRLRGWRLVFNHKGGMGNIEPHGVPDGVPDVQGMLLLLKERDFQRLASMEHEYTTAEVAVEAYDGRRVHARAFVSPPQWRLQESVPPPERYLNLIKDGASSSGLEEGYQRWLHSLASVKGQRGTQYWAVAGNTTADKEAPDRTNQVQQKAKTADTDTLSLSALAAFAVEGDASLVDIGANLGKCSPQELAEQLVRASAARVDHLILTGCSVTGSRLAKSICDKWNGRAGIQVAEGLLGVSARESLREAGVTSLPILTFTAGVHPHDAKSCDSGTIGVLRELASHAQCVAIGECGLDYDRMFSPRDVQLQWCRSQVELAVELNMPLFLHERDRDASKGTPLGSCSELVRILEDAGAEPSRVCIHCFTGGEGDLKNYIARGYFVGLTGFAGMRRRGSH
;
A
#
# COMPACT_ATOMS: atom_id res chain seq x y z
N ASP A 1 -32.76 14.17 28.29
CA ASP A 1 -31.93 13.02 28.67
C ASP A 1 -30.59 13.01 27.92
N HIS A 2 -29.60 13.78 28.38
CA HIS A 2 -28.22 13.63 27.90
C HIS A 2 -27.47 12.70 28.85
N ARG A 3 -27.58 11.38 28.61
CA ARG A 3 -26.52 10.48 29.10
C ARG A 3 -25.26 10.76 28.26
N PRO A 4 -24.07 10.89 28.86
CA PRO A 4 -22.85 11.06 28.11
C PRO A 4 -22.66 9.86 27.17
N ASP A 5 -22.36 10.13 25.90
CA ASP A 5 -22.04 9.10 24.93
C ASP A 5 -20.70 8.44 25.33
N HIS A 6 -20.76 7.18 25.75
CA HIS A 6 -19.60 6.43 26.22
C HIS A 6 -18.84 5.74 25.07
N ARG A 7 -19.25 5.92 23.81
CA ARG A 7 -18.55 5.33 22.65
C ARG A 7 -17.16 5.96 22.48
N PRO A 8 -16.13 5.17 22.11
CA PRO A 8 -14.77 5.66 21.96
C PRO A 8 -14.61 6.58 20.75
N VAL A 9 -13.53 7.37 20.76
CA VAL A 9 -13.03 8.13 19.61
C VAL A 9 -12.15 7.22 18.74
N ALA A 10 -12.47 7.13 17.45
CA ALA A 10 -11.61 6.47 16.46
C ALA A 10 -10.55 7.44 15.92
N ILE A 11 -9.28 7.08 15.95
CA ILE A 11 -8.19 7.89 15.39
C ILE A 11 -7.52 7.11 14.26
N VAL A 12 -7.69 7.56 13.02
CA VAL A 12 -7.18 6.88 11.83
C VAL A 12 -5.84 7.47 11.41
N GLY A 13 -4.77 6.75 11.71
CA GLY A 13 -3.37 7.12 11.46
C GLY A 13 -2.57 7.11 12.76
N GLY A 14 -1.68 6.13 12.94
CA GLY A 14 -0.78 6.01 14.08
C GLY A 14 0.53 6.76 13.90
N GLY A 15 0.53 7.89 13.19
CA GLY A 15 1.66 8.83 13.22
C GLY A 15 1.70 9.60 14.54
N LEU A 16 2.74 10.41 14.75
CA LEU A 16 2.90 11.17 16.00
C LEU A 16 1.70 12.07 16.33
N SER A 17 1.02 12.66 15.33
CA SER A 17 -0.19 13.49 15.57
C SER A 17 -1.37 12.69 16.09
N GLY A 18 -1.65 11.52 15.49
CA GLY A 18 -2.74 10.64 15.94
C GLY A 18 -2.47 10.02 17.30
N LEU A 19 -1.23 9.57 17.52
CA LEU A 19 -0.79 9.03 18.81
C LEU A 19 -0.83 10.09 19.91
N ALA A 20 -0.40 11.33 19.65
CA ALA A 20 -0.48 12.42 20.62
C ALA A 20 -1.94 12.79 20.94
N CYS A 21 -2.82 12.80 19.94
CA CYS A 21 -4.25 13.02 20.13
C CYS A 21 -4.87 11.95 21.04
N GLY A 22 -4.65 10.67 20.74
CA GLY A 22 -5.20 9.57 21.54
C GLY A 22 -4.63 9.51 22.95
N TRP A 23 -3.34 9.80 23.12
CA TRP A 23 -2.68 9.91 24.42
C TRP A 23 -3.33 11.02 25.27
N ALA A 24 -3.54 12.21 24.69
CA ALA A 24 -4.14 13.34 25.39
C ALA A 24 -5.61 13.15 25.74
N LEU A 25 -6.38 12.46 24.89
CA LEU A 25 -7.77 12.07 25.16
C LEU A 25 -7.84 11.06 26.32
N ARG A 26 -6.97 10.05 26.32
CA ARG A 26 -6.92 9.04 27.39
C ARG A 26 -6.59 9.64 28.75
N ARG A 27 -5.68 10.61 28.84
CA ARG A 27 -5.38 11.33 30.10
C ARG A 27 -6.54 12.17 30.64
N ARG A 28 -7.56 12.40 29.82
CA ARG A 28 -8.80 13.10 30.19
C ARG A 28 -9.98 12.14 30.36
N ASP A 29 -9.70 10.84 30.50
CA ASP A 29 -10.68 9.75 30.64
C ASP A 29 -11.65 9.62 29.45
N ILE A 30 -11.24 10.09 28.26
CA ILE A 30 -12.00 9.90 27.02
C ILE A 30 -11.48 8.63 26.31
N PRO A 31 -12.32 7.58 26.15
CA PRO A 31 -11.90 6.37 25.46
C PRO A 31 -11.53 6.68 24.00
N ALA A 32 -10.35 6.23 23.57
CA ALA A 32 -9.87 6.41 22.20
C ALA A 32 -9.13 5.16 21.72
N VAL A 33 -9.23 4.88 20.41
CA VAL A 33 -8.56 3.78 19.72
C VAL A 33 -7.85 4.30 18.48
N VAL A 34 -6.54 4.05 18.38
CA VAL A 34 -5.73 4.46 17.22
C VAL A 34 -5.62 3.30 16.23
N PHE A 35 -5.87 3.56 14.95
CA PHE A 35 -5.76 2.59 13.86
C PHE A 35 -4.56 2.94 12.98
N ASP A 36 -3.65 1.98 12.79
CA ASP A 36 -2.43 2.19 12.03
C ASP A 36 -2.13 1.06 11.04
N THR A 37 -1.51 1.47 9.93
CA THR A 37 -1.13 0.55 8.83
C THR A 37 0.23 -0.10 9.07
N GLY A 38 1.02 0.39 10.03
CA GLY A 38 2.33 -0.11 10.37
C GLY A 38 2.26 -1.52 10.96
N LYS A 39 2.94 -2.47 10.33
CA LYS A 39 2.97 -3.88 10.75
C LYS A 39 3.80 -4.18 11.99
N ARG A 40 4.80 -3.35 12.27
CA ARG A 40 5.80 -3.60 13.33
C ARG A 40 5.56 -2.73 14.56
N ALA A 41 5.43 -1.42 14.35
CA ALA A 41 5.16 -0.42 15.37
C ALA A 41 4.46 0.78 14.70
N PRO A 42 3.65 1.56 15.43
CA PRO A 42 3.16 2.85 14.97
C PRO A 42 4.29 3.90 15.03
N GLY A 43 4.03 5.13 14.59
CA GLY A 43 4.97 6.26 14.58
C GLY A 43 5.20 6.86 13.19
N GLY A 44 4.78 6.18 12.13
CA GLY A 44 4.80 6.71 10.77
C GLY A 44 6.21 7.16 10.31
N ARG A 45 6.35 8.46 10.02
CA ARG A 45 7.63 9.07 9.58
C ARG A 45 8.68 9.20 10.69
N ALA A 46 8.33 8.92 11.95
CA ALA A 46 9.28 8.80 13.06
C ALA A 46 9.79 7.36 13.25
N SER A 47 9.61 6.47 12.26
CA SER A 47 10.09 5.10 12.35
C SER A 47 11.61 5.00 12.16
N SER A 48 12.18 4.01 12.85
CA SER A 48 13.59 3.64 12.82
C SER A 48 13.73 2.17 12.45
N ARG A 49 14.92 1.80 11.99
CA ARG A 49 15.24 0.42 11.59
C ARG A 49 16.49 -0.05 12.31
N VAL A 50 16.53 -1.35 12.55
CA VAL A 50 17.75 -2.06 12.94
C VAL A 50 18.25 -2.79 11.70
N LEU A 51 19.40 -2.38 11.18
CA LEU A 51 20.00 -2.93 9.97
C LEU A 51 21.27 -3.71 10.31
N PRO A 52 21.53 -4.85 9.62
CA PRO A 52 22.77 -5.60 9.81
C PRO A 52 23.98 -4.79 9.30
N ALA A 53 25.07 -4.84 10.06
CA ALA A 53 26.29 -4.09 9.83
C ALA A 53 27.52 -4.99 9.88
N GLN A 54 28.66 -4.53 9.36
CA GLN A 54 29.93 -5.19 9.66
C GLN A 54 30.22 -5.09 11.17
N GLY A 55 30.27 -6.24 11.86
CA GLY A 55 30.55 -6.30 13.29
C GLY A 55 29.39 -6.01 14.23
N GLY A 56 28.13 -5.92 13.74
CA GLY A 56 26.97 -5.70 14.62
C GLY A 56 25.68 -5.31 13.91
N GLN A 57 24.92 -4.40 14.54
CA GLN A 57 23.70 -3.84 14.00
C GLN A 57 23.70 -2.32 14.18
N HIS A 58 23.18 -1.59 13.19
CA HIS A 58 22.96 -0.15 13.28
C HIS A 58 21.49 0.14 13.56
N VAL A 59 21.22 0.98 14.56
CA VAL A 59 19.94 1.68 14.69
C VAL A 59 19.98 2.90 13.77
N VAL A 60 19.08 2.95 12.80
CA VAL A 60 19.06 4.02 11.79
C VAL A 60 17.68 4.66 11.69
N ASP A 61 17.66 5.98 11.68
CA ASP A 61 16.46 6.73 11.33
C ASP A 61 16.44 6.96 9.83
N HIS A 62 15.38 6.51 9.17
CA HIS A 62 15.27 6.55 7.70
C HIS A 62 14.21 7.57 7.21
N ALA A 63 13.88 8.53 8.08
CA ALA A 63 12.98 9.65 7.81
C ALA A 63 13.34 10.81 8.75
N VAL A 64 12.54 11.06 9.79
CA VAL A 64 12.85 12.10 10.79
C VAL A 64 14.20 11.82 11.46
N GLN A 65 15.08 12.81 11.50
CA GLN A 65 16.40 12.66 12.14
C GLN A 65 16.43 13.32 13.51
N ALA A 66 15.96 14.56 13.63
CA ALA A 66 15.90 15.24 14.90
C ALA A 66 14.74 16.23 14.88
N PHE A 67 14.42 16.81 16.02
CA PHE A 67 13.41 17.85 16.11
C PHE A 67 13.73 18.89 17.18
N THR A 68 13.15 20.07 17.05
CA THR A 68 13.21 21.15 18.03
C THR A 68 11.89 21.28 18.75
N VAL A 69 11.88 21.97 19.90
CA VAL A 69 10.69 22.18 20.71
C VAL A 69 10.64 23.62 21.19
N ARG A 70 9.51 24.28 20.94
CA ARG A 70 9.21 25.68 21.18
C ARG A 70 7.85 25.82 21.87
N TYR A 71 6.82 25.11 21.40
CA TYR A 71 5.48 25.13 22.02
C TYR A 71 5.54 24.60 23.47
N PRO A 72 4.99 25.34 24.45
CA PRO A 72 4.99 24.92 25.86
C PRO A 72 4.38 23.53 26.08
N GLU A 73 3.25 23.24 25.43
CA GLU A 73 2.52 21.97 25.59
C GLU A 73 3.34 20.77 25.07
N VAL A 74 4.12 20.99 24.00
CA VAL A 74 5.04 19.97 23.47
C VAL A 74 6.27 19.84 24.36
N ARG A 75 6.73 20.93 24.97
CA ARG A 75 7.86 20.93 25.92
C ARG A 75 7.56 20.06 27.13
N ASP A 76 6.37 20.19 27.70
CA ASP A 76 5.95 19.38 28.85
C ASP A 76 5.89 17.90 28.48
N LEU A 77 5.30 17.58 27.31
CA LEU A 77 5.26 16.21 26.79
C LEU A 77 6.66 15.62 26.55
N VAL A 78 7.58 16.42 25.98
CA VAL A 78 8.96 16.00 25.71
C VAL A 78 9.75 15.83 26.99
N ALA A 79 9.50 16.64 28.02
CA ALA A 79 10.09 16.47 29.34
C ALA A 79 9.65 15.16 30.00
N GLU A 80 8.37 14.77 29.87
CA GLU A 80 7.89 13.46 30.32
C GLU A 80 8.57 12.32 29.53
N MET A 81 8.67 12.44 28.21
CA MET A 81 9.38 11.46 27.37
C MET A 81 10.87 11.36 27.73
N GLU A 82 11.52 12.47 28.07
CA GLU A 82 12.93 12.50 28.48
C GLU A 82 13.13 11.81 29.82
N ALA A 83 12.25 12.08 30.79
CA ALA A 83 12.26 11.44 32.10
C ALA A 83 12.13 9.90 31.99
N ASP A 84 11.33 9.43 31.03
CA ASP A 84 11.14 8.00 30.74
C ASP A 84 12.21 7.43 29.79
N GLY A 85 13.17 8.24 29.34
CA GLY A 85 14.26 7.82 28.44
C GLY A 85 13.82 7.53 27.00
N ALA A 86 12.60 7.93 26.61
CA ALA A 86 12.10 7.80 25.25
C ALA A 86 12.77 8.79 24.30
N VAL A 87 13.12 9.99 24.78
CA VAL A 87 13.87 10.99 24.01
C VAL A 87 15.07 11.51 24.79
N ARG A 88 16.02 12.09 24.07
CA ARG A 88 17.18 12.76 24.66
C ARG A 88 17.68 13.89 23.76
N ARG A 89 18.51 14.76 24.31
CA ARG A 89 19.23 15.76 23.53
C ARG A 89 20.28 15.11 22.63
N TRP A 90 20.51 15.70 21.47
CA TRP A 90 21.55 15.28 20.55
C TRP A 90 22.82 16.10 20.79
N ASP A 91 23.85 15.44 21.33
CA ASP A 91 25.14 16.06 21.66
C ASP A 91 26.10 16.17 20.46
N GLY A 92 25.68 15.72 19.27
CA GLY A 92 26.50 15.74 18.06
C GLY A 92 26.60 17.12 17.43
N VAL A 93 27.71 17.41 16.77
CA VAL A 93 27.90 18.67 16.02
C VAL A 93 26.99 18.65 14.79
N VAL A 94 25.96 19.51 14.79
CA VAL A 94 25.00 19.64 13.70
C VAL A 94 25.05 21.06 13.14
N GLY A 95 24.90 21.20 11.82
CA GLY A 95 24.98 22.51 11.18
C GLY A 95 24.57 22.48 9.71
N THR A 96 25.16 23.37 8.93
CA THR A 96 24.91 23.52 7.50
C THR A 96 26.19 23.23 6.71
N LEU A 97 26.03 22.55 5.58
CA LEU A 97 27.06 22.15 4.65
C LEU A 97 26.78 22.80 3.29
N ALA A 98 27.70 23.63 2.83
CA ALA A 98 27.60 24.25 1.51
C ALA A 98 28.03 23.27 0.40
N ALA A 99 27.69 23.59 -0.85
CA ALA A 99 28.01 22.77 -2.01
C ALA A 99 29.51 22.51 -2.21
N ASP A 100 30.39 23.39 -1.72
CA ASP A 100 31.85 23.27 -1.76
C ASP A 100 32.44 22.38 -0.66
N GLY A 101 31.59 21.86 0.24
CA GLY A 101 31.97 21.04 1.39
C GLY A 101 32.34 21.82 2.65
N SER A 102 32.21 23.15 2.66
CA SER A 102 32.40 23.95 3.87
C SER A 102 31.25 23.74 4.86
N PHE A 103 31.59 23.58 6.15
CA PHE A 103 30.63 23.31 7.22
C PHE A 103 30.58 24.46 8.23
N ARG A 104 29.36 24.85 8.61
CA ARG A 104 29.08 25.85 9.65
C ARG A 104 28.17 25.23 10.71
N GLY A 105 28.59 25.25 11.97
CA GLY A 105 27.77 24.77 13.09
C GLY A 105 26.46 25.57 13.25
N ARG A 106 25.45 24.93 13.84
CA ARG A 106 24.17 25.56 14.17
C ARG A 106 24.30 26.59 15.30
N ASP A 107 23.47 27.63 15.27
CA ASP A 107 23.41 28.64 16.32
C ASP A 107 22.79 28.05 17.61
N GLU A 108 23.39 28.38 18.75
CA GLU A 108 22.86 27.99 20.07
C GLU A 108 21.47 28.59 20.33
N ALA A 109 21.17 29.74 19.73
CA ALA A 109 19.87 30.43 19.85
C ALA A 109 18.69 29.61 19.31
N ASP A 110 18.93 28.64 18.42
CA ASP A 110 17.87 27.82 17.83
C ASP A 110 17.35 26.72 18.80
N GLY A 111 17.92 26.61 20.00
CA GLY A 111 17.53 25.65 21.03
C GLY A 111 18.00 24.22 20.76
N PRO A 112 17.83 23.28 21.71
CA PRO A 112 18.37 21.93 21.59
C PRO A 112 17.70 21.10 20.49
N LEU A 113 18.46 20.20 19.88
CA LEU A 113 17.94 19.13 19.03
C LEU A 113 17.62 17.91 19.88
N TRP A 114 16.43 17.37 19.69
CA TRP A 114 15.95 16.16 20.33
C TRP A 114 15.97 14.99 19.36
N ILE A 115 16.34 13.83 19.87
CA ILE A 115 16.39 12.54 19.18
C ILE A 115 15.72 11.49 20.06
N GLY A 116 15.40 10.34 19.47
CA GLY A 116 14.86 9.23 20.23
C GLY A 116 15.92 8.49 21.05
N SER A 117 15.48 7.46 21.77
CA SER A 117 16.35 6.60 22.59
C SER A 117 17.46 5.92 21.76
N ALA A 118 18.59 5.59 22.40
CA ALA A 118 19.69 4.88 21.74
C ALA A 118 19.32 3.49 21.20
N SER A 119 18.40 2.77 21.86
CA SER A 119 18.03 1.40 21.48
C SER A 119 17.02 1.35 20.33
N SER A 120 16.19 2.38 20.17
CA SER A 120 15.05 2.37 19.24
C SER A 120 15.04 3.53 18.25
N GLY A 121 15.99 4.45 18.33
CA GLY A 121 16.02 5.66 17.52
C GLY A 121 14.74 6.49 17.69
N MET A 122 14.37 7.26 16.67
CA MET A 122 13.13 8.04 16.64
C MET A 122 11.84 7.20 16.85
N ALA A 123 11.86 5.89 16.61
CA ALA A 123 10.69 5.03 16.83
C ALA A 123 10.25 4.95 18.31
N SER A 124 11.14 5.33 19.23
CA SER A 124 10.85 5.45 20.66
C SER A 124 9.70 6.40 20.96
N LEU A 125 9.57 7.54 20.26
CA LEU A 125 8.48 8.51 20.49
C LEU A 125 7.11 7.86 20.23
N GLY A 126 6.98 7.18 19.08
CA GLY A 126 5.74 6.51 18.70
C GLY A 126 5.40 5.36 19.65
N SER A 127 6.42 4.59 20.05
CA SER A 127 6.26 3.47 20.99
C SER A 127 5.84 3.96 22.38
N TRP A 128 6.44 5.03 22.88
CA TRP A 128 6.11 5.64 24.16
C TRP A 128 4.67 6.16 24.18
N LEU A 129 4.27 6.92 23.14
CA LEU A 129 2.88 7.41 23.04
C LEU A 129 1.88 6.25 22.94
N ALA A 130 2.22 5.20 22.19
CA ALA A 130 1.34 4.05 22.00
C ALA A 130 1.17 3.21 23.27
N ALA A 131 2.15 3.20 24.19
CA ALA A 131 2.16 2.29 25.35
C ALA A 131 0.98 2.48 26.32
N SER A 132 0.42 3.68 26.40
CA SER A 132 -0.67 4.03 27.33
C SER A 132 -2.05 4.10 26.69
N GLN A 133 -2.20 3.61 25.45
CA GLN A 133 -3.46 3.69 24.71
C GLN A 133 -3.69 2.46 23.83
N GLU A 134 -4.93 2.26 23.41
CA GLU A 134 -5.27 1.16 22.51
C GLU A 134 -4.86 1.51 21.07
N VAL A 135 -4.01 0.67 20.49
CA VAL A 135 -3.55 0.81 19.10
C VAL A 135 -3.80 -0.49 18.34
N VAL A 136 -4.53 -0.39 17.23
CA VAL A 136 -4.83 -1.49 16.31
C VAL A 136 -3.96 -1.34 15.07
N GLN A 137 -3.01 -2.25 14.89
CA GLN A 137 -1.99 -2.23 13.84
C GLN A 137 -2.27 -3.21 12.69
N ASP A 138 -1.51 -3.09 11.59
CA ASP A 138 -1.69 -3.84 10.34
C ASP A 138 -3.12 -3.73 9.79
N VAL A 139 -3.70 -2.54 9.95
CA VAL A 139 -5.09 -2.28 9.61
C VAL A 139 -5.17 -1.06 8.71
N TRP A 140 -5.73 -1.27 7.52
CA TRP A 140 -6.08 -0.20 6.59
C TRP A 140 -7.57 0.15 6.73
N VAL A 141 -7.86 1.31 7.30
CA VAL A 141 -9.20 1.91 7.26
C VAL A 141 -9.37 2.58 5.90
N ALA A 142 -10.25 2.02 5.07
CA ALA A 142 -10.52 2.49 3.72
C ALA A 142 -11.73 3.42 3.63
N LYS A 143 -12.70 3.23 4.53
CA LYS A 143 -13.99 3.93 4.47
C LYS A 143 -14.54 4.24 5.86
N LEU A 144 -15.21 5.39 5.97
CA LEU A 144 -16.05 5.80 7.08
C LEU A 144 -17.52 5.59 6.71
N GLU A 145 -18.32 5.12 7.65
CA GLU A 145 -19.77 4.97 7.49
C GLU A 145 -20.47 5.55 8.72
N GLY A 146 -21.51 6.35 8.51
CA GLY A 146 -22.33 6.86 9.61
C GLY A 146 -23.24 5.76 10.13
N THR A 147 -23.42 5.67 11.44
CA THR A 147 -24.34 4.73 12.08
C THR A 147 -25.68 5.42 12.39
N SER A 148 -26.74 4.63 12.58
CA SER A 148 -28.11 5.14 12.82
C SER A 148 -28.26 5.94 14.11
N ASP A 149 -27.31 5.81 15.03
CA ASP A 149 -27.23 6.48 16.33
C ASP A 149 -26.19 7.63 16.30
N ASN A 150 -26.02 8.30 15.15
CA ASN A 150 -25.10 9.42 14.97
C ASN A 150 -23.64 9.12 15.39
N GLY A 151 -23.18 7.90 15.13
CA GLY A 151 -21.80 7.48 15.34
C GLY A 151 -21.09 7.12 14.04
N TRP A 152 -19.88 6.61 14.17
CA TRP A 152 -18.99 6.27 13.07
C TRP A 152 -18.63 4.79 13.08
N ALA A 153 -18.65 4.15 11.92
CA ALA A 153 -18.13 2.81 11.69
C ALA A 153 -16.93 2.89 10.73
N LEU A 154 -15.86 2.15 11.06
CA LEU A 154 -14.66 2.06 10.24
C LEU A 154 -14.70 0.80 9.40
N LEU A 155 -14.40 0.93 8.10
CA LEU A 155 -14.43 -0.18 7.15
C LEU A 155 -13.07 -0.32 6.44
N ASN A 156 -12.63 -1.55 6.19
CA ASN A 156 -11.46 -1.83 5.37
C ASN A 156 -11.80 -1.84 3.86
N GLN A 157 -10.81 -2.12 3.02
CA GLN A 157 -10.96 -2.13 1.55
C GLN A 157 -11.99 -3.16 1.02
N ARG A 158 -12.37 -4.14 1.84
CA ARG A 158 -13.36 -5.16 1.51
C ARG A 158 -14.73 -4.84 2.13
N SER A 159 -14.92 -3.60 2.60
CA SER A 159 -16.11 -3.14 3.32
C SER A 159 -16.44 -3.98 4.55
N LYS A 160 -15.44 -4.56 5.21
CA LYS A 160 -15.61 -5.21 6.51
C LYS A 160 -15.30 -4.23 7.62
N ARG A 161 -16.09 -4.29 8.70
CA ARG A 161 -15.87 -3.50 9.92
C ARG A 161 -14.48 -3.74 10.49
N VAL A 162 -13.91 -2.66 11.02
CA VAL A 162 -12.59 -2.58 11.61
C VAL A 162 -12.72 -2.03 13.02
N GLY A 163 -12.02 -2.68 13.96
CA GLY A 163 -12.11 -2.38 15.39
C GLY A 163 -13.13 -3.25 16.12
N ALA A 164 -13.06 -3.22 17.45
CA ALA A 164 -13.81 -4.13 18.32
C ALA A 164 -15.23 -3.66 18.68
N VAL A 165 -15.57 -2.40 18.37
CA VAL A 165 -16.87 -1.80 18.67
C VAL A 165 -17.66 -1.50 17.40
N ASP A 166 -18.98 -1.51 17.52
CA ASP A 166 -19.89 -1.28 16.40
C ASP A 166 -19.98 0.19 15.97
N ALA A 167 -19.72 1.13 16.89
CA ALA A 167 -19.76 2.56 16.61
C ALA A 167 -18.79 3.36 17.48
N TYR A 168 -18.23 4.42 16.91
CA TYR A 168 -17.40 5.43 17.56
C TYR A 168 -18.16 6.75 17.65
N SER A 169 -17.98 7.51 18.72
CA SER A 169 -18.62 8.83 18.91
C SER A 169 -18.00 9.90 18.02
N TYR A 170 -16.69 9.79 17.78
CA TYR A 170 -15.89 10.70 16.96
C TYR A 170 -14.96 9.92 16.04
N VAL A 171 -14.61 10.53 14.91
CA VAL A 171 -13.53 10.08 14.05
C VAL A 171 -12.51 11.18 13.82
N VAL A 172 -11.24 10.88 14.11
CA VAL A 172 -10.09 11.75 13.88
C VAL A 172 -9.28 11.21 12.72
N MET A 173 -9.01 12.05 11.74
CA MET A 173 -8.13 11.76 10.62
C MET A 173 -6.72 12.30 10.91
N ALA A 174 -5.79 11.38 11.17
CA ALA A 174 -4.40 11.67 11.53
C ALA A 174 -3.41 11.05 10.54
N HIS A 175 -3.78 10.99 9.27
CA HIS A 175 -2.96 10.43 8.20
C HIS A 175 -2.23 11.54 7.42
N ASN A 176 -1.27 11.16 6.55
CA ASN A 176 -0.80 12.08 5.51
C ASN A 176 -1.99 12.63 4.71
N GLY A 177 -1.90 13.91 4.29
CA GLY A 177 -3.02 14.62 3.68
C GLY A 177 -3.66 13.86 2.52
N LYS A 178 -2.89 13.16 1.68
CA LYS A 178 -3.43 12.34 0.56
C LYS A 178 -4.38 11.23 1.02
N CYS A 179 -4.04 10.53 2.11
CA CYS A 179 -4.89 9.44 2.59
C CYS A 179 -6.03 9.97 3.45
N ALA A 180 -5.81 11.06 4.18
CA ALA A 180 -6.87 11.75 4.90
C ALA A 180 -7.93 12.30 3.92
N ASP A 181 -7.52 12.87 2.79
CA ASP A 181 -8.40 13.28 1.67
C ASP A 181 -9.21 12.10 1.13
N ARG A 182 -8.56 10.97 0.81
CA ARG A 182 -9.27 9.77 0.35
C ARG A 182 -10.27 9.24 1.38
N LEU A 183 -9.91 9.27 2.66
CA LEU A 183 -10.76 8.76 3.73
C LEU A 183 -11.96 9.68 3.96
N ILE A 184 -11.75 11.00 4.01
CA ILE A 184 -12.85 11.95 4.21
C ILE A 184 -13.81 11.97 3.02
N ASN A 185 -13.34 11.68 1.80
CA ASN A 185 -14.20 11.51 0.63
C ASN A 185 -15.20 10.36 0.79
N THR A 186 -14.95 9.42 1.69
CA THR A 186 -15.91 8.35 2.01
C THR A 186 -16.91 8.72 3.10
N CYS A 187 -16.70 9.87 3.76
CA CYS A 187 -17.58 10.38 4.78
C CYS A 187 -18.94 10.76 4.15
N PRO A 188 -20.06 10.17 4.61
CA PRO A 188 -21.39 10.46 4.09
C PRO A 188 -21.86 11.89 4.39
N VAL A 189 -21.22 12.57 5.34
CA VAL A 189 -21.54 13.95 5.69
C VAL A 189 -20.53 14.88 5.04
N ARG A 190 -20.99 15.83 4.22
CA ARG A 190 -20.14 16.89 3.67
C ARG A 190 -19.75 17.86 4.78
N THR A 191 -18.57 17.68 5.34
CA THR A 191 -18.03 18.53 6.40
C THR A 191 -17.18 19.67 5.81
N ALA A 192 -17.08 20.78 6.54
CA ALA A 192 -16.13 21.84 6.23
C ALA A 192 -14.66 21.36 6.31
N ALA A 193 -14.43 20.20 6.94
CA ALA A 193 -13.10 19.60 7.08
C ALA A 193 -12.54 18.98 5.80
N HIS A 194 -13.34 18.78 4.75
CA HIS A 194 -12.89 18.17 3.50
C HIS A 194 -12.07 19.13 2.60
N ALA A 195 -12.49 20.38 2.46
CA ALA A 195 -11.79 21.35 1.60
C ALA A 195 -10.26 21.45 1.89
N PRO A 196 -9.79 21.58 3.16
CA PRO A 196 -8.36 21.70 3.46
C PRO A 196 -7.56 20.39 3.29
N LEU A 197 -8.20 19.25 3.01
CA LEU A 197 -7.52 17.96 2.86
C LEU A 197 -7.01 17.70 1.42
N ARG A 198 -7.50 18.45 0.43
CA ARG A 198 -7.16 18.24 -0.98
C ARG A 198 -5.67 18.44 -1.24
N CYS A 199 -5.03 17.47 -1.91
CA CYS A 199 -3.58 17.46 -2.10
C CYS A 199 -3.12 17.61 -3.56
N ARG A 200 -1.95 18.22 -3.77
CA ARG A 200 -1.19 18.27 -5.04
C ARG A 200 0.28 17.90 -4.79
N PHE A 201 0.94 17.24 -5.74
CA PHE A 201 2.39 16.96 -5.66
C PHE A 201 3.17 17.99 -6.49
N THR A 202 4.24 18.55 -5.91
CA THR A 202 5.13 19.53 -6.53
C THR A 202 6.50 19.51 -5.83
N SER A 203 7.54 20.02 -6.47
CA SER A 203 8.86 20.25 -5.84
C SER A 203 9.07 21.70 -5.38
N VAL A 204 8.19 22.61 -5.78
CA VAL A 204 8.25 24.04 -5.44
C VAL A 204 6.89 24.46 -4.87
N ALA A 205 6.92 25.20 -3.76
CA ALA A 205 5.72 25.74 -3.13
C ALA A 205 5.11 26.85 -4.00
N SER A 206 3.79 26.81 -4.22
CA SER A 206 3.06 27.93 -4.83
C SER A 206 2.95 29.10 -3.85
N SER A 207 3.01 30.34 -4.34
CA SER A 207 2.87 31.55 -3.52
C SER A 207 1.50 31.67 -2.82
N SER A 208 0.46 31.07 -3.40
CA SER A 208 -0.86 30.87 -2.78
C SER A 208 -1.52 29.63 -3.36
N SER A 209 -2.00 28.70 -2.52
CA SER A 209 -2.68 27.47 -2.97
C SER A 209 -3.93 27.20 -2.14
N ASP A 210 -4.95 26.63 -2.78
CA ASP A 210 -6.16 26.09 -2.14
C ASP A 210 -5.97 24.64 -1.69
N ARG A 211 -4.77 24.06 -1.90
CA ARG A 211 -4.45 22.65 -1.68
C ARG A 211 -3.16 22.45 -0.89
N LEU A 212 -3.09 21.34 -0.17
CA LEU A 212 -1.85 20.87 0.45
C LEU A 212 -0.87 20.41 -0.65
N GLU A 213 0.34 20.96 -0.63
CA GLU A 213 1.41 20.63 -1.55
C GLU A 213 2.41 19.68 -0.88
N LEU A 214 2.63 18.51 -1.48
CA LEU A 214 3.50 17.46 -0.94
C LEU A 214 4.70 17.20 -1.84
N SER A 215 5.87 17.12 -1.23
CA SER A 215 7.10 16.69 -1.90
C SER A 215 7.26 15.17 -1.92
N SER A 216 8.20 14.70 -2.73
CA SER A 216 8.72 13.33 -2.68
C SER A 216 10.21 13.39 -2.36
N LEU A 217 10.69 12.52 -1.48
CA LEU A 217 12.08 12.47 -1.05
C LEU A 217 12.63 11.05 -1.12
N TRP A 218 13.86 10.91 -1.59
CA TRP A 218 14.63 9.67 -1.46
C TRP A 218 15.45 9.70 -0.17
N VAL A 219 15.47 8.57 0.52
CA VAL A 219 16.32 8.33 1.67
C VAL A 219 17.22 7.14 1.37
N CYS A 220 18.52 7.36 1.42
CA CYS A 220 19.55 6.34 1.24
C CYS A 220 20.33 6.20 2.55
N VAL A 221 20.33 5.01 3.13
CA VAL A 221 21.17 4.70 4.29
C VAL A 221 22.40 3.95 3.80
N VAL A 222 23.58 4.46 4.12
CA VAL A 222 24.87 3.92 3.69
C VAL A 222 25.75 3.61 4.89
N GLU A 223 26.54 2.56 4.79
CA GLU A 223 27.68 2.28 5.67
C GLU A 223 28.92 2.90 5.03
N ALA A 224 29.68 3.66 5.81
CA ALA A 224 30.86 4.39 5.38
C ALA A 224 32.02 4.19 6.39
N PRO A 225 33.28 4.45 6.00
CA PRO A 225 34.39 4.49 6.95
C PRO A 225 34.11 5.45 8.13
N PRO A 226 34.68 5.20 9.31
CA PRO A 226 34.58 6.13 10.43
C PRO A 226 35.28 7.45 10.10
N ASP A 227 34.88 8.52 10.81
CA ASP A 227 35.54 9.83 10.82
C ASP A 227 35.75 10.53 9.46
N ILE A 228 34.91 10.21 8.47
CA ILE A 228 34.91 10.86 7.15
C ILE A 228 34.42 12.31 7.14
N ALA A 229 33.85 12.81 8.25
CA ALA A 229 33.29 14.15 8.34
C ALA A 229 33.48 14.74 9.75
N PRO A 230 33.67 16.07 9.87
CA PRO A 230 33.83 16.74 11.16
C PRO A 230 32.49 17.04 11.88
N PHE A 231 31.37 16.53 11.38
CA PHE A 231 30.03 16.78 11.90
C PHE A 231 29.23 15.48 12.03
N ALA A 232 28.26 15.47 12.95
CA ALA A 232 27.32 14.38 13.16
C ALA A 232 26.08 14.49 12.23
N GLY A 233 25.75 15.70 11.79
CA GLY A 233 24.70 15.92 10.81
C GLY A 233 24.79 17.29 10.15
N ALA A 234 24.32 17.39 8.91
CA ALA A 234 24.32 18.64 8.20
C ALA A 234 23.12 18.78 7.27
N PHE A 235 22.52 19.96 7.30
CA PHE A 235 21.67 20.46 6.24
C PHE A 235 22.52 20.82 5.02
N VAL A 236 22.11 20.43 3.82
CA VAL A 236 22.88 20.70 2.60
C VAL A 236 22.26 21.87 1.84
N GLU A 237 22.99 22.98 1.73
CA GLU A 237 22.55 24.19 1.02
C GLU A 237 22.86 24.11 -0.49
N ASP A 238 21.94 24.66 -1.30
CA ASP A 238 22.10 24.89 -2.74
C ASP A 238 22.61 23.69 -3.57
N HIS A 239 22.26 22.47 -3.18
CA HIS A 239 22.69 21.26 -3.88
C HIS A 239 21.54 20.59 -4.64
N GLU A 240 21.82 20.03 -5.82
CA GLU A 240 20.78 19.43 -6.67
C GLU A 240 20.21 18.11 -6.12
N VAL A 241 21.06 17.31 -5.46
CA VAL A 241 20.74 15.93 -5.05
C VAL A 241 20.32 15.80 -3.60
N LEU A 242 21.16 16.22 -2.64
CA LEU A 242 20.96 16.04 -1.20
C LEU A 242 20.48 17.32 -0.52
N SER A 243 19.61 17.18 0.47
CA SER A 243 19.16 18.26 1.38
C SER A 243 19.61 18.03 2.83
N TRP A 244 19.97 16.80 3.18
CA TRP A 244 20.44 16.46 4.52
C TRP A 244 21.32 15.21 4.50
N VAL A 245 22.31 15.19 5.39
CA VAL A 245 23.15 14.03 5.72
C VAL A 245 23.28 13.90 7.25
N GLY A 246 23.20 12.70 7.79
CA GLY A 246 23.31 12.48 9.24
C GLY A 246 23.91 11.13 9.62
N ASN A 247 24.82 11.14 10.58
CA ASN A 247 25.54 9.96 11.06
C ASN A 247 24.80 9.33 12.25
N ASN A 248 24.03 8.26 11.97
CA ASN A 248 23.28 7.52 12.98
C ASN A 248 24.20 6.84 14.00
N SER A 249 25.38 6.39 13.57
CA SER A 249 26.33 5.76 14.47
C SER A 249 26.78 6.74 15.54
N SER A 250 27.26 7.94 15.17
CA SER A 250 27.62 8.99 16.15
C SER A 250 26.44 9.48 16.99
N LYS A 251 25.22 9.37 16.45
CA LYS A 251 24.00 9.82 17.09
C LYS A 251 23.49 8.89 18.17
N TYR A 252 23.71 7.58 18.04
CA TYR A 252 23.18 6.56 18.97
C TYR A 252 24.24 5.70 19.65
N PHE A 253 25.42 5.55 19.06
CA PHE A 253 26.55 4.80 19.61
C PHE A 253 27.62 5.79 20.06
N GLY A 254 27.97 5.73 21.36
CA GLY A 254 28.96 6.61 21.98
C GLY A 254 30.42 6.21 21.70
N VAL A 255 31.25 6.19 22.76
CA VAL A 255 32.74 6.15 22.75
C VAL A 255 33.38 4.86 22.16
N SER A 256 32.61 3.83 21.82
CA SER A 256 33.11 2.64 21.10
C SER A 256 32.45 2.55 19.72
N PRO A 257 32.98 3.27 18.72
CA PRO A 257 32.38 3.31 17.41
C PRO A 257 32.49 1.94 16.71
N PRO A 258 31.44 1.51 15.99
CA PRO A 258 31.57 0.37 15.09
C PRO A 258 32.64 0.64 14.03
N THR A 259 33.26 -0.41 13.48
CA THR A 259 34.32 -0.31 12.46
C THR A 259 33.87 0.37 11.16
N ALA A 260 32.57 0.63 11.02
CA ALA A 260 31.98 1.46 9.98
C ALA A 260 30.78 2.23 10.54
N HIS A 261 30.54 3.45 10.05
CA HIS A 261 29.46 4.32 10.48
C HIS A 261 28.27 4.29 9.51
N ALA A 262 27.05 4.27 10.04
CA ALA A 262 25.82 4.36 9.26
C ALA A 262 25.35 5.81 9.09
N TRP A 263 25.21 6.23 7.84
CA TRP A 263 24.77 7.57 7.45
C TRP A 263 23.42 7.52 6.75
N THR A 264 22.51 8.42 7.12
CA THR A 264 21.26 8.68 6.39
C THR A 264 21.45 9.89 5.48
N LEU A 265 21.25 9.68 4.18
CA LEU A 265 21.28 10.70 3.14
C LEU A 265 19.83 10.96 2.68
N ILE A 266 19.39 12.21 2.69
CA ILE A 266 18.04 12.60 2.28
C ILE A 266 18.14 13.53 1.07
N SER A 267 17.39 13.22 0.01
CA SER A 267 17.44 13.99 -1.23
C SER A 267 16.78 15.36 -1.10
N THR A 268 16.91 16.20 -2.12
CA THR A 268 16.04 17.36 -2.32
C THR A 268 14.66 16.94 -2.85
N PRO A 269 13.61 17.78 -2.71
CA PRO A 269 12.32 17.59 -3.36
C PRO A 269 12.43 17.48 -4.89
N LYS A 270 13.28 18.31 -5.50
CA LYS A 270 13.50 18.34 -6.96
C LYS A 270 14.09 17.02 -7.45
N PHE A 271 15.08 16.48 -6.74
CA PHE A 271 15.65 15.17 -7.06
C PHE A 271 14.63 14.05 -6.88
N GLY A 272 13.83 14.10 -5.81
CA GLY A 272 12.76 13.13 -5.54
C GLY A 272 11.66 13.14 -6.59
N GLU A 273 11.25 14.32 -7.07
CA GLU A 273 10.30 14.45 -8.18
C GLU A 273 10.89 13.90 -9.49
N LYS A 274 12.13 14.27 -9.84
CA LYS A 274 12.78 13.83 -11.09
C LYS A 274 12.86 12.31 -11.19
N ASN A 275 13.09 11.65 -10.05
CA ASN A 275 13.31 10.20 -9.91
C ASN A 275 12.12 9.47 -9.25
N LYS A 276 10.91 10.03 -9.29
CA LYS A 276 9.74 9.43 -8.66
C LYS A 276 9.34 8.12 -9.36
N CYS A 277 9.09 7.07 -8.58
CA CYS A 277 8.58 5.79 -9.06
C CYS A 277 7.54 5.22 -8.07
N SER A 278 7.08 3.98 -8.30
CA SER A 278 6.28 3.28 -7.30
C SER A 278 7.13 3.04 -6.04
N GLN A 279 6.67 3.52 -4.88
CA GLN A 279 7.36 3.31 -3.61
C GLN A 279 7.32 1.83 -3.16
N GLU A 280 6.31 1.08 -3.61
CA GLU A 280 6.11 -0.33 -3.26
C GLU A 280 6.87 -1.29 -4.18
N ALA A 281 7.26 -0.80 -5.37
CA ALA A 281 7.97 -1.57 -6.39
C ALA A 281 8.98 -0.67 -7.10
N ILE A 282 10.09 -0.39 -6.42
CA ILE A 282 11.21 0.40 -6.96
C ILE A 282 11.96 -0.47 -7.99
N PRO A 283 12.03 -0.08 -9.27
CA PRO A 283 12.78 -0.82 -10.29
C PRO A 283 14.29 -0.84 -9.98
N ASP A 284 14.97 -1.94 -10.31
CA ASP A 284 16.41 -2.10 -9.99
C ASP A 284 17.29 -1.01 -10.60
N ARG A 285 17.03 -0.61 -11.86
CA ARG A 285 17.73 0.51 -12.51
C ARG A 285 17.57 1.83 -11.75
N VAL A 286 16.37 2.10 -11.20
CA VAL A 286 16.12 3.32 -10.42
C VAL A 286 16.84 3.22 -9.08
N ARG A 287 16.80 2.06 -8.43
CA ARG A 287 17.52 1.80 -7.17
C ARG A 287 19.02 2.01 -7.34
N GLU A 288 19.60 1.50 -8.42
CA GLU A 288 21.01 1.66 -8.74
C GLU A 288 21.36 3.12 -9.03
N HIS A 289 20.66 3.76 -9.96
CA HIS A 289 20.91 5.15 -10.34
C HIS A 289 20.79 6.13 -9.15
N VAL A 290 19.70 6.02 -8.38
CA VAL A 290 19.45 6.90 -7.23
C VAL A 290 20.52 6.70 -6.17
N SER A 291 20.85 5.45 -5.84
CA SER A 291 21.82 5.16 -4.78
C SER A 291 23.22 5.61 -5.19
N GLN A 292 23.67 5.32 -6.41
CA GLN A 292 24.95 5.80 -6.95
C GLN A 292 25.03 7.33 -6.96
N THR A 293 23.98 8.02 -7.39
CA THR A 293 23.96 9.49 -7.48
C THR A 293 23.99 10.13 -6.09
N MET A 294 23.24 9.60 -5.12
CA MET A 294 23.25 10.09 -3.74
C MET A 294 24.59 9.80 -3.04
N CYS A 295 25.18 8.62 -3.26
CA CYS A 295 26.51 8.27 -2.77
C CYS A 295 27.60 9.17 -3.38
N ALA A 296 27.51 9.48 -4.68
CA ALA A 296 28.45 10.38 -5.35
C ALA A 296 28.39 11.80 -4.77
N ALA A 297 27.18 12.34 -4.59
CA ALA A 297 26.98 13.65 -3.95
C ALA A 297 27.50 13.68 -2.51
N PHE A 298 27.26 12.62 -1.72
CA PHE A 298 27.82 12.56 -0.37
C PHE A 298 29.35 12.49 -0.39
N GLY A 299 29.91 11.65 -1.27
CA GLY A 299 31.35 11.46 -1.44
C GLY A 299 32.10 12.74 -1.81
N SER A 300 31.49 13.63 -2.60
CA SER A 300 32.11 14.92 -2.93
C SER A 300 32.27 15.84 -1.72
N PHE A 301 31.33 15.82 -0.78
CA PHE A 301 31.43 16.65 0.43
C PHE A 301 32.48 16.14 1.41
N VAL A 302 32.49 14.82 1.63
CA VAL A 302 33.38 14.16 2.59
C VAL A 302 34.70 13.69 1.99
N ARG A 303 34.98 14.07 0.74
CA ARG A 303 36.19 13.70 -0.03
C ARG A 303 36.50 12.21 0.00
N THR A 304 35.45 11.38 -0.07
CA THR A 304 35.54 9.92 0.01
C THR A 304 34.96 9.30 -1.27
N ALA A 305 35.63 8.30 -1.82
CA ALA A 305 35.19 7.67 -3.07
C ALA A 305 33.82 6.99 -2.88
N PRO A 306 32.89 7.09 -3.85
CA PRO A 306 31.56 6.50 -3.72
C PRO A 306 31.57 4.98 -3.55
N SER A 307 32.60 4.29 -4.05
CA SER A 307 32.82 2.85 -3.89
C SER A 307 33.13 2.45 -2.44
N SER A 308 33.51 3.39 -1.59
CA SER A 308 33.71 3.16 -0.15
C SER A 308 32.39 3.14 0.63
N PHE A 309 31.26 3.45 0.00
CA PHE A 309 29.95 3.42 0.64
C PHE A 309 29.18 2.16 0.27
N LYS A 310 28.66 1.45 1.28
CA LYS A 310 27.79 0.30 1.09
C LYS A 310 26.35 0.71 1.39
N VAL A 311 25.48 0.63 0.39
CA VAL A 311 24.05 0.95 0.56
C VAL A 311 23.38 -0.14 1.41
N LEU A 312 22.89 0.24 2.59
CA LEU A 312 22.18 -0.65 3.52
C LEU A 312 20.66 -0.61 3.30
N HIS A 313 20.12 0.56 2.95
CA HIS A 313 18.70 0.75 2.75
C HIS A 313 18.42 1.89 1.77
N LEU A 314 17.37 1.74 0.97
CA LEU A 314 16.88 2.79 0.08
C LEU A 314 15.35 2.83 0.13
N GLN A 315 14.80 4.02 0.37
CA GLN A 315 13.36 4.25 0.51
C GLN A 315 12.95 5.51 -0.25
N LEU A 316 11.86 5.42 -1.02
CA LEU A 316 11.15 6.58 -1.54
C LEU A 316 10.00 6.92 -0.60
N TRP A 317 9.96 8.15 -0.11
CA TRP A 317 8.79 8.72 0.54
C TRP A 317 8.00 9.52 -0.50
N GLY A 318 6.96 8.92 -1.07
CA GLY A 318 6.19 9.55 -2.16
C GLY A 318 5.34 10.76 -1.74
N ALA A 319 5.00 10.84 -0.44
CA ALA A 319 4.33 11.96 0.22
C ALA A 319 5.12 12.31 1.49
N ALA A 320 6.28 12.94 1.30
CA ALA A 320 7.31 13.09 2.32
C ALA A 320 7.05 14.28 3.26
N VAL A 321 7.31 15.48 2.76
CA VAL A 321 7.25 16.73 3.55
C VAL A 321 6.30 17.70 2.85
N PRO A 322 5.33 18.28 3.56
CA PRO A 322 4.54 19.42 3.09
C PRO A 322 5.41 20.59 2.66
N LEU A 323 5.08 21.22 1.53
CA LEU A 323 5.75 22.42 1.01
C LEU A 323 4.99 23.70 1.39
N ASN A 324 3.76 23.56 1.87
CA ASN A 324 2.93 24.61 2.41
C ASN A 324 2.18 24.11 3.65
N THR A 325 1.67 25.03 4.46
CA THR A 325 0.84 24.73 5.63
C THR A 325 -0.42 25.60 5.64
N CYS A 326 -1.43 25.13 6.36
CA CYS A 326 -2.61 25.91 6.71
C CYS A 326 -2.30 26.72 7.99
N GLU A 327 -2.91 27.88 8.19
CA GLU A 327 -2.81 28.62 9.47
C GLU A 327 -3.63 27.94 10.60
N GLN A 328 -4.37 26.87 10.30
CA GLN A 328 -5.20 26.15 11.26
C GLN A 328 -4.45 24.97 11.84
N HIS A 329 -4.12 25.01 13.13
CA HIS A 329 -3.36 23.94 13.80
C HIS A 329 -4.02 22.56 13.80
N PHE A 330 -5.36 22.53 13.72
CA PHE A 330 -6.19 21.34 13.61
C PHE A 330 -7.52 21.74 12.95
N ILE A 331 -8.33 20.76 12.55
CA ILE A 331 -9.70 20.99 12.08
C ILE A 331 -10.67 20.20 12.96
N HIS A 332 -11.77 20.83 13.35
CA HIS A 332 -12.78 20.22 14.22
C HIS A 332 -14.19 20.59 13.76
N ASP A 333 -14.95 19.58 13.35
CA ASP A 333 -16.38 19.65 13.05
C ASP A 333 -17.14 18.90 14.15
N ALA A 334 -17.45 19.65 15.21
CA ALA A 334 -18.17 19.16 16.39
C ALA A 334 -19.55 18.58 16.04
N THR A 335 -20.27 19.22 15.11
CA THR A 335 -21.62 18.83 14.70
C THR A 335 -21.67 17.40 14.19
N ASN A 336 -20.63 16.99 13.46
CA ASN A 336 -20.56 15.67 12.83
C ASN A 336 -19.60 14.71 13.54
N GLY A 337 -18.97 15.12 14.64
CA GLY A 337 -18.01 14.29 15.34
C GLY A 337 -16.74 14.00 14.54
N VAL A 338 -16.24 14.99 13.78
CA VAL A 338 -15.09 14.80 12.88
C VAL A 338 -13.93 15.71 13.27
N GLY A 339 -12.73 15.16 13.38
CA GLY A 339 -11.49 15.90 13.63
C GLY A 339 -10.40 15.58 12.61
N VAL A 340 -9.48 16.52 12.39
CA VAL A 340 -8.28 16.32 11.55
C VAL A 340 -7.07 16.93 12.25
N CYS A 341 -5.99 16.17 12.36
CA CYS A 341 -4.71 16.64 12.89
C CYS A 341 -3.53 16.11 12.06
N GLY A 342 -2.43 16.84 12.05
CA GLY A 342 -1.25 16.49 11.27
C GLY A 342 -0.21 17.59 11.25
N ASP A 343 1.03 17.23 10.91
CA ASP A 343 2.14 18.18 10.72
C ASP A 343 1.80 19.25 9.67
N TRP A 344 1.16 18.85 8.59
CA TRP A 344 0.78 19.72 7.46
C TRP A 344 -0.24 20.82 7.80
N LEU A 345 -0.85 20.78 9.00
CA LEU A 345 -1.76 21.80 9.51
C LEU A 345 -1.04 22.86 10.36
N THR A 346 0.13 22.57 10.92
CA THR A 346 0.85 23.51 11.79
C THR A 346 2.23 23.83 11.23
N SER A 347 3.09 22.82 11.20
CA SER A 347 4.42 22.90 10.62
C SER A 347 4.86 21.48 10.27
N PRO A 348 5.57 21.28 9.15
CA PRO A 348 6.01 19.96 8.70
C PRO A 348 7.17 19.42 9.55
N SER A 349 6.93 19.24 10.85
CA SER A 349 7.89 18.88 11.87
C SER A 349 7.27 17.93 12.90
N VAL A 350 8.10 17.28 13.71
CA VAL A 350 7.64 16.46 14.85
C VAL A 350 6.85 17.32 15.84
N GLU A 351 7.37 18.50 16.16
CA GLU A 351 6.70 19.47 17.03
C GLU A 351 5.29 19.81 16.52
N GLY A 352 5.17 20.16 15.24
CA GLY A 352 3.89 20.48 14.62
C GLY A 352 2.91 19.31 14.64
N ALA A 353 3.39 18.09 14.41
CA ALA A 353 2.57 16.89 14.52
C ALA A 353 2.04 16.67 15.94
N LEU A 354 2.92 16.72 16.94
CA LEU A 354 2.55 16.55 18.35
C LEU A 354 1.56 17.64 18.79
N PHE A 355 1.87 18.91 18.51
CA PHE A 355 1.02 20.04 18.85
C PHE A 355 -0.38 19.93 18.22
N SER A 356 -0.45 19.64 16.91
CA SER A 356 -1.73 19.47 16.20
C SER A 356 -2.61 18.38 16.84
N GLY A 357 -2.00 17.26 17.25
CA GLY A 357 -2.70 16.19 17.96
C GLY A 357 -3.20 16.60 19.34
N LEU A 358 -2.35 17.22 20.16
CA LEU A 358 -2.70 17.70 21.51
C LEU A 358 -3.81 18.75 21.45
N ALA A 359 -3.72 19.70 20.53
CA ALA A 359 -4.70 20.78 20.38
C ALA A 359 -6.08 20.26 19.95
N LEU A 360 -6.12 19.29 19.02
CA LEU A 360 -7.38 18.65 18.63
C LEU A 360 -8.02 17.86 19.78
N ALA A 361 -7.22 17.13 20.56
CA ALA A 361 -7.72 16.40 21.73
C ALA A 361 -8.38 17.35 22.75
N GLU A 362 -7.81 18.53 22.98
CA GLU A 362 -8.40 19.55 23.85
C GLU A 362 -9.70 20.14 23.26
N ALA A 363 -9.80 20.28 21.94
CA ALA A 363 -11.04 20.71 21.29
C ALA A 363 -12.16 19.67 21.46
N ILE A 364 -11.87 18.39 21.23
CA ILE A 364 -12.81 17.28 21.41
C ILE A 364 -13.24 17.18 22.88
N HIS A 365 -12.29 17.30 23.83
CA HIS A 365 -12.60 17.29 25.26
C HIS A 365 -13.57 18.40 25.67
N ARG A 366 -13.36 19.62 25.19
CA ARG A 366 -14.25 20.75 25.47
C ARG A 366 -15.65 20.53 24.93
N GLU A 367 -15.77 19.97 23.73
CA GLU A 367 -17.06 19.68 23.09
C GLU A 367 -17.82 18.53 23.78
N LEU A 368 -17.13 17.45 24.15
CA LEU A 368 -17.74 16.36 24.91
C LEU A 368 -18.17 16.80 26.33
N ARG A 369 -17.62 17.92 26.84
CA ARG A 369 -17.99 18.51 28.14
C ARG A 369 -18.99 19.66 28.05
N LYS A 370 -19.11 20.34 26.91
CA LYS A 370 -20.02 21.47 26.68
C LYS A 370 -20.66 21.27 25.31
N GLY A 371 -21.98 21.13 25.26
CA GLY A 371 -22.69 21.04 23.98
C GLY A 371 -22.49 22.27 23.10
N GLY A 372 -21.52 22.21 22.19
CA GLY A 372 -21.28 23.13 21.08
C GLY A 372 -20.41 24.34 21.39
N LEU A 373 -19.23 24.42 20.79
CA LEU A 373 -18.72 25.66 20.18
C LEU A 373 -17.78 25.35 18.99
N ALA A 374 -18.22 25.71 17.78
CA ALA A 374 -17.44 25.59 16.54
C ALA A 374 -16.44 26.76 16.38
N GLY A 375 -15.23 26.48 15.91
CA GLY A 375 -14.25 27.49 15.49
C GLY A 375 -14.08 27.49 13.98
N THR A 376 -14.30 28.63 13.32
CA THR A 376 -14.06 28.84 11.89
C THR A 376 -12.94 29.85 11.68
N GLY A 377 -11.79 29.40 11.19
CA GLY A 377 -10.66 30.24 10.75
C GLY A 377 -10.49 30.25 9.22
N SER A 378 -9.65 31.15 8.71
CA SER A 378 -9.35 31.35 7.28
C SER A 378 -8.77 30.08 6.61
N ARG A 379 -9.01 29.91 5.30
CA ARG A 379 -8.86 28.64 4.53
C ARG A 379 -7.72 28.64 3.49
N ARG A 380 -6.72 29.54 3.58
CA ARG A 380 -5.65 29.65 2.56
C ARG A 380 -4.34 28.99 3.05
N PHE A 381 -3.65 28.30 2.14
CA PHE A 381 -2.30 27.77 2.39
C PHE A 381 -1.24 28.78 1.96
N HIS A 382 -0.18 28.87 2.75
CA HIS A 382 0.95 29.77 2.51
C HIS A 382 2.26 28.96 2.36
N GLY A 383 3.13 29.41 1.45
CA GLY A 383 4.44 28.81 1.25
C GLY A 383 5.32 28.95 2.50
N LEU A 384 6.18 27.94 2.74
CA LEU A 384 7.08 27.95 3.89
C LEU A 384 8.24 28.93 3.67
N GLN A 385 8.31 30.03 4.43
CA GLN A 385 9.49 30.89 4.50
C GLN A 385 10.40 30.45 5.64
N GLY A 386 11.69 30.19 5.35
CA GLY A 386 12.72 29.93 6.36
C GLY A 386 12.55 28.67 7.21
N SER A 387 11.97 27.58 6.69
CA SER A 387 11.76 26.38 7.50
C SER A 387 13.04 25.52 7.62
N HIS A 388 13.43 25.18 8.86
CA HIS A 388 14.51 24.23 9.17
C HIS A 388 14.04 22.76 9.12
N ALA A 389 13.01 22.46 8.33
CA ALA A 389 12.51 21.10 8.18
C ALA A 389 13.45 20.30 7.27
N ILE A 390 13.94 19.17 7.77
CA ILE A 390 14.81 18.27 7.01
C ILE A 390 14.08 17.83 5.74
N GLY A 391 14.65 18.15 4.57
CA GLY A 391 14.03 17.90 3.26
C GLY A 391 13.47 19.14 2.57
N ASN A 392 13.55 20.34 3.15
CA ASN A 392 13.03 21.58 2.56
C ASN A 392 14.10 22.69 2.52
N PHE A 393 14.43 23.19 1.32
CA PHE A 393 15.22 24.41 1.09
C PHE A 393 14.60 25.18 -0.09
N SER A 394 14.41 26.48 0.06
CA SER A 394 13.90 27.36 -0.99
C SER A 394 14.91 27.48 -2.14
N ALA A 395 14.44 27.29 -3.37
CA ALA A 395 15.23 27.60 -4.56
C ALA A 395 15.21 29.12 -4.81
N GLY A 396 16.32 29.80 -4.53
CA GLY A 396 16.63 31.14 -5.01
C GLY A 396 15.91 32.30 -4.32
N ASP A 397 16.66 33.10 -3.57
CA ASP A 397 16.23 34.40 -3.10
C ASP A 397 15.95 35.35 -4.27
N VAL A 398 14.71 35.84 -4.37
CA VAL A 398 14.45 37.14 -4.99
C VAL A 398 14.89 38.20 -3.97
N LYS A 399 15.94 38.94 -4.30
CA LYS A 399 16.39 40.14 -3.57
C LYS A 399 15.20 41.06 -3.30
N ILE A 400 14.76 41.15 -2.04
CA ILE A 400 13.94 42.26 -1.59
C ILE A 400 14.91 43.39 -1.24
N SER A 401 14.91 44.42 -2.10
CA SER A 401 15.55 45.69 -1.81
C SER A 401 14.90 46.31 -0.58
N VAL A 402 15.71 46.55 0.45
CA VAL A 402 15.35 47.40 1.58
C VAL A 402 15.13 48.80 1.03
N ASN A 403 13.91 49.31 1.07
CA ASN A 403 13.66 50.75 1.07
C ASN A 403 12.77 51.10 2.25
N SER A 404 13.35 51.96 3.08
CA SER A 404 12.79 52.69 4.20
C SER A 404 11.39 53.26 3.96
N VAL A 405 10.50 53.05 4.91
CA VAL A 405 9.66 54.14 5.45
C VAL A 405 9.62 53.99 6.97
N VAL A 406 10.24 54.96 7.62
CA VAL A 406 10.15 55.29 9.04
C VAL A 406 8.92 56.18 9.20
N ASP A 407 8.05 55.92 10.18
CA ASP A 407 7.38 56.90 11.05
C ASP A 407 6.22 56.25 11.83
N GLY A 408 6.38 56.12 13.16
CA GLY A 408 5.49 56.73 14.17
C GLY A 408 4.35 55.79 14.58
N VAL A 409 4.13 55.42 15.84
CA VAL A 409 3.89 56.28 17.02
C VAL A 409 4.10 55.47 18.31
N VAL A 410 4.60 56.19 19.32
CA VAL A 410 4.93 55.77 20.70
C VAL A 410 3.69 55.59 21.59
N SER A 411 3.70 54.59 22.47
CA SER A 411 3.40 54.63 23.92
C SER A 411 3.12 53.20 24.40
N GLY A 412 3.60 52.67 25.52
CA GLY A 412 4.31 53.21 26.67
C GLY A 412 3.80 52.42 27.89
N ALA A 413 4.66 51.62 28.53
CA ALA A 413 4.64 51.28 29.97
C ALA A 413 5.61 50.13 30.29
N ALA A 414 6.70 50.45 31.00
CA ALA A 414 7.39 49.54 31.95
C ALA A 414 6.79 49.79 33.36
N PRO A 415 7.26 49.22 34.49
CA PRO A 415 8.34 48.24 34.76
C PRO A 415 7.85 47.09 35.71
N VAL A 416 8.61 46.07 36.15
CA VAL A 416 9.59 46.03 37.27
C VAL A 416 9.92 44.52 37.47
N LEU A 417 11.13 44.01 37.19
CA LEU A 417 12.28 43.77 38.10
C LEU A 417 11.97 43.14 39.47
N HIS A 418 12.28 41.85 39.66
CA HIS A 418 12.91 41.40 40.90
C HIS A 418 13.95 40.29 40.67
N LYS A 419 15.13 40.54 41.24
CA LYS A 419 16.35 39.74 41.25
C LYS A 419 16.29 38.60 42.28
N GLN A 420 17.16 37.62 42.04
CA GLN A 420 17.63 36.51 42.90
C GLN A 420 18.01 36.90 44.35
N PRO A 421 18.21 35.90 45.24
CA PRO A 421 19.56 35.36 45.53
C PRO A 421 19.58 33.81 45.60
N THR A 422 20.56 33.04 45.09
CA THR A 422 21.97 32.77 45.47
C THR A 422 22.23 32.27 46.91
N SER A 423 22.59 30.98 47.06
CA SER A 423 23.69 30.41 47.90
C SER A 423 23.44 28.87 48.02
N ALA A 424 24.23 28.01 47.38
CA ALA A 424 25.52 27.45 47.82
C ALA A 424 25.41 26.56 49.08
N GLU A 425 25.60 25.23 48.93
CA GLU A 425 26.62 24.43 49.63
C GLU A 425 26.45 22.91 49.34
N ASP A 426 27.58 22.28 49.01
CA ASP A 426 27.94 20.85 49.00
C ASP A 426 29.18 20.79 49.95
N PRO A 427 29.68 19.67 50.55
CA PRO A 427 29.48 18.27 50.15
C PRO A 427 29.49 17.19 51.28
N ALA A 428 29.38 15.92 50.85
CA ALA A 428 30.10 14.72 51.33
C ALA A 428 29.48 13.70 52.34
N LYS A 429 29.36 12.46 51.81
CA LYS A 429 29.66 11.12 52.38
C LYS A 429 28.95 10.65 53.68
N THR A 430 28.26 9.50 53.60
CA THR A 430 28.69 8.21 54.24
C THR A 430 27.71 7.06 53.96
N SER A 431 28.27 5.86 53.98
CA SER A 431 27.72 4.54 53.67
C SER A 431 27.06 3.83 54.87
N ALA A 432 26.06 2.99 54.59
CA ALA A 432 25.55 1.78 55.29
C ALA A 432 24.01 1.76 55.16
N GLY A 433 23.32 0.73 54.68
CA GLY A 433 23.38 -0.67 55.09
C GLY A 433 22.08 -1.01 55.83
N LEU A 434 21.43 -2.11 55.43
CA LEU A 434 20.37 -2.88 56.11
C LEU A 434 18.88 -2.63 55.77
N ALA A 435 18.34 -3.71 55.17
CA ALA A 435 17.17 -4.48 55.62
C ALA A 435 15.75 -3.95 55.39
N ALA A 436 15.00 -4.80 54.69
CA ALA A 436 13.54 -4.77 54.53
C ALA A 436 12.78 -4.93 55.86
N PRO A 437 11.49 -4.58 55.85
CA PRO A 437 10.50 -5.43 56.49
C PRO A 437 9.34 -5.85 55.56
N LYS A 438 8.87 -7.06 55.84
CA LYS A 438 7.71 -7.76 55.30
C LYS A 438 6.41 -7.32 55.98
N GLY A 439 5.29 -7.59 55.30
CA GLY A 439 3.96 -7.84 55.90
C GLY A 439 2.91 -6.80 55.48
N GLY A 440 1.67 -7.14 55.10
CA GLY A 440 0.90 -8.38 55.13
C GLY A 440 -0.33 -8.28 54.20
N ARG A 441 -0.74 -9.39 53.59
CA ARG A 441 -1.96 -10.19 53.84
C ARG A 441 -3.32 -9.51 53.60
N SER A 442 -4.09 -10.09 52.67
CA SER A 442 -5.53 -10.49 52.79
C SER A 442 -6.11 -10.67 51.36
N ARG A 443 -6.33 -11.84 50.74
CA ARG A 443 -7.03 -13.11 51.04
C ARG A 443 -8.56 -13.07 50.87
N TRP A 444 -9.09 -13.60 49.75
CA TRP A 444 -10.38 -14.31 49.60
C TRP A 444 -10.33 -15.21 48.33
N ARG A 445 -9.86 -16.47 48.43
CA ARG A 445 -10.60 -17.76 48.41
C ARG A 445 -11.55 -18.02 47.23
N LYS A 446 -11.19 -18.98 46.37
CA LYS A 446 -12.07 -19.79 45.50
C LYS A 446 -12.46 -21.10 46.21
N PRO A 447 -13.58 -21.76 45.84
CA PRO A 447 -13.87 -23.14 46.25
C PRO A 447 -13.32 -24.18 45.24
N GLU A 448 -12.87 -25.31 45.78
CA GLU A 448 -12.43 -26.53 45.10
C GLU A 448 -13.56 -27.59 44.99
N GLY A 449 -13.35 -28.56 44.10
CA GLY A 449 -14.09 -29.82 43.93
C GLY A 449 -13.47 -30.62 42.77
N VAL A 450 -12.36 -31.37 42.97
CA VAL A 450 -12.25 -32.85 43.17
C VAL A 450 -12.82 -33.62 41.93
N LEU A 451 -12.08 -34.38 41.11
CA LEU A 451 -11.41 -35.68 41.37
C LEU A 451 -10.38 -36.03 40.27
N GLU A 452 -9.36 -36.79 40.71
CA GLU A 452 -8.25 -37.39 39.95
C GLU A 452 -8.68 -38.49 38.95
N GLN A 453 -7.85 -38.74 37.92
CA GLN A 453 -7.36 -40.09 37.63
C GLN A 453 -6.08 -40.08 36.76
N ALA A 454 -5.22 -41.05 37.05
CA ALA A 454 -3.78 -41.12 36.78
C ALA A 454 -3.34 -41.32 35.32
N SER A 455 -2.12 -40.89 35.00
CA SER A 455 -1.39 -41.24 33.76
C SER A 455 -0.17 -42.13 34.08
N PRO A 456 0.12 -43.17 33.29
CA PRO A 456 1.30 -44.01 33.46
C PRO A 456 2.53 -43.51 32.67
N ALA A 457 3.69 -43.74 33.28
CA ALA A 457 5.04 -43.94 32.72
C ALA A 457 5.59 -42.92 31.69
N GLN A 458 6.59 -42.17 32.15
CA GLN A 458 7.50 -41.35 31.35
C GLN A 458 8.48 -42.22 30.56
N GLU A 459 8.60 -41.96 29.25
CA GLU A 459 9.82 -42.25 28.48
C GLU A 459 10.25 -40.98 27.72
N GLY A 460 11.48 -40.54 27.99
CA GLY A 460 12.34 -39.81 27.03
C GLY A 460 11.93 -38.41 26.57
N GLN A 461 11.64 -37.46 27.47
CA GLN A 461 11.65 -36.04 27.09
C GLN A 461 13.08 -35.51 27.06
N ALA A 462 13.65 -35.40 25.87
CA ALA A 462 14.70 -34.43 25.60
C ALA A 462 14.20 -33.05 26.07
N THR A 463 15.00 -32.38 26.89
CA THR A 463 14.72 -31.06 27.46
C THR A 463 14.35 -30.07 26.36
N ARG A 464 13.05 -29.74 26.23
CA ARG A 464 12.55 -28.76 25.26
C ARG A 464 13.00 -27.36 25.67
N ALA A 465 13.54 -26.59 24.73
CA ALA A 465 13.69 -25.15 24.92
C ALA A 465 12.29 -24.52 25.14
N ALA A 466 12.15 -23.68 26.15
CA ALA A 466 10.88 -23.02 26.44
C ALA A 466 10.46 -22.15 25.22
N GLY A 467 9.32 -22.45 24.61
CA GLY A 467 8.72 -21.63 23.54
C GLY A 467 8.76 -22.21 22.12
N GLU A 468 8.96 -23.52 21.93
CA GLU A 468 8.86 -24.19 20.62
C GLU A 468 7.74 -25.25 20.59
N VAL A 469 7.08 -25.38 19.44
CA VAL A 469 5.95 -26.28 19.19
C VAL A 469 6.13 -27.02 17.88
N TRP A 470 5.95 -28.33 17.91
CA TRP A 470 5.84 -29.13 16.70
C TRP A 470 4.44 -28.97 16.08
N ASN A 471 4.40 -28.58 14.81
CA ASN A 471 3.20 -28.59 13.99
C ASN A 471 3.29 -29.70 12.94
N PHE A 472 2.24 -30.52 12.83
CA PHE A 472 2.11 -31.43 11.69
C PHE A 472 1.33 -30.73 10.58
N ALA A 473 2.08 -30.27 9.57
CA ALA A 473 1.53 -29.65 8.39
C ALA A 473 1.09 -30.71 7.38
N PHE A 474 -0.13 -30.58 6.87
CA PHE A 474 -0.69 -31.38 5.79
C PHE A 474 -1.41 -30.45 4.80
N GLY A 475 -1.94 -31.03 3.71
CA GLY A 475 -2.64 -30.25 2.68
C GLY A 475 -1.71 -29.18 2.11
N ALA A 476 -2.19 -27.96 1.91
CA ALA A 476 -1.37 -26.93 1.29
C ALA A 476 -0.20 -26.44 2.14
N ASN A 477 -0.19 -26.70 3.45
CA ASN A 477 0.88 -26.26 4.34
C ASN A 477 2.12 -27.15 4.26
N ILE A 478 2.09 -28.26 3.50
CA ILE A 478 3.31 -29.02 3.16
C ILE A 478 4.16 -28.30 2.12
N ASN A 479 3.64 -27.26 1.45
CA ASN A 479 4.37 -26.57 0.38
C ASN A 479 5.36 -25.54 0.97
N PRO A 480 6.70 -25.71 0.78
CA PRO A 480 7.70 -24.83 1.38
C PRO A 480 7.62 -23.38 0.90
N TRP A 481 7.30 -23.17 -0.38
CA TRP A 481 7.10 -21.83 -0.94
C TRP A 481 5.90 -21.13 -0.27
N LYS A 482 4.80 -21.84 -0.03
CA LYS A 482 3.64 -21.26 0.65
C LYS A 482 3.97 -20.89 2.10
N LEU A 483 4.67 -21.73 2.84
CA LEU A 483 5.10 -21.43 4.21
C LEU A 483 6.02 -20.20 4.26
N LYS A 484 7.02 -20.14 3.38
CA LYS A 484 8.01 -19.05 3.37
C LYS A 484 7.47 -17.76 2.77
N GLU A 485 6.96 -17.77 1.55
CA GLU A 485 6.63 -16.57 0.78
C GLU A 485 5.22 -16.02 1.06
N LYS A 486 4.27 -16.88 1.47
CA LYS A 486 2.88 -16.46 1.75
C LYS A 486 2.57 -16.36 3.23
N ARG A 487 3.17 -17.21 4.06
CA ARG A 487 2.93 -17.23 5.51
C ARG A 487 4.06 -16.56 6.32
N ASN A 488 5.23 -16.34 5.70
CA ASN A 488 6.43 -15.81 6.35
C ASN A 488 6.78 -16.60 7.62
N ILE A 489 6.77 -17.92 7.49
CA ILE A 489 7.12 -18.89 8.54
C ILE A 489 8.31 -19.69 8.04
N GLN A 490 9.38 -19.70 8.83
CA GLN A 490 10.54 -20.55 8.61
C GLN A 490 10.67 -21.49 9.81
N PRO A 491 10.41 -22.79 9.62
CA PRO A 491 10.61 -23.78 10.68
C PRO A 491 12.06 -23.79 11.16
N VAL A 492 12.24 -24.00 12.45
CA VAL A 492 13.54 -24.25 13.08
C VAL A 492 14.10 -25.58 12.58
N GLU A 493 13.22 -26.58 12.47
CA GLU A 493 13.49 -27.91 11.92
C GLU A 493 12.27 -28.34 11.10
N SER A 494 12.48 -29.12 10.03
CA SER A 494 11.41 -29.72 9.25
C SER A 494 11.75 -31.15 8.84
N GLN A 495 10.82 -32.08 9.04
CA GLN A 495 11.02 -33.50 8.73
C GLN A 495 9.72 -34.12 8.17
N PRO A 496 9.77 -34.89 7.07
CA PRO A 496 8.62 -35.67 6.62
C PRO A 496 8.14 -36.66 7.67
N GLY A 497 6.83 -36.84 7.79
CA GLY A 497 6.24 -37.74 8.76
C GLY A 497 4.90 -38.31 8.33
N ARG A 498 4.55 -39.44 8.94
CA ARG A 498 3.31 -40.18 8.73
C ARG A 498 2.46 -40.15 9.98
N LEU A 499 1.19 -39.79 9.82
CA LEU A 499 0.18 -39.83 10.86
C LEU A 499 -0.69 -41.08 10.68
N ARG A 500 -0.38 -42.14 11.43
CA ARG A 500 -1.02 -43.46 11.31
C ARG A 500 -2.44 -43.47 11.84
N GLY A 501 -3.35 -44.15 11.12
CA GLY A 501 -4.76 -44.26 11.50
C GLY A 501 -5.57 -42.98 11.24
N TRP A 502 -5.04 -42.09 10.41
CA TRP A 502 -5.73 -40.88 9.95
C TRP A 502 -5.71 -40.83 8.43
N ARG A 503 -6.75 -40.25 7.84
CA ARG A 503 -6.85 -40.04 6.39
C ARG A 503 -7.03 -38.57 6.03
N LEU A 504 -6.57 -38.19 4.84
CA LEU A 504 -6.77 -36.86 4.27
C LEU A 504 -8.10 -36.86 3.52
N VAL A 505 -8.99 -35.96 3.90
CA VAL A 505 -10.32 -35.75 3.31
C VAL A 505 -10.49 -34.31 2.86
N PHE A 506 -11.38 -34.06 1.91
CA PHE A 506 -11.65 -32.73 1.38
C PHE A 506 -13.06 -32.28 1.77
N ASN A 507 -13.33 -32.34 3.08
CA ASN A 507 -14.61 -31.97 3.68
C ASN A 507 -14.54 -30.66 4.47
N HIS A 508 -13.49 -29.86 4.35
CA HIS A 508 -13.51 -28.49 4.88
C HIS A 508 -14.23 -27.56 3.91
N LYS A 509 -14.95 -26.55 4.42
CA LYS A 509 -15.65 -25.53 3.62
C LYS A 509 -14.78 -25.02 2.46
N GLY A 510 -15.36 -25.00 1.26
CA GLY A 510 -14.66 -24.65 0.02
C GLY A 510 -13.90 -25.81 -0.64
N GLY A 511 -14.00 -27.04 -0.12
CA GLY A 511 -13.31 -28.23 -0.64
C GLY A 511 -11.83 -28.27 -0.24
N MET A 512 -11.50 -27.75 0.94
CA MET A 512 -10.15 -27.69 1.46
C MET A 512 -9.81 -28.97 2.24
N GLY A 513 -8.52 -29.23 2.41
CA GLY A 513 -8.03 -30.45 3.08
C GLY A 513 -8.32 -30.43 4.58
N ASN A 514 -8.68 -31.59 5.12
CA ASN A 514 -8.88 -31.85 6.54
C ASN A 514 -8.37 -33.27 6.83
N ILE A 515 -8.08 -33.57 8.10
CA ILE A 515 -7.70 -34.91 8.54
C ILE A 515 -8.74 -35.44 9.53
N GLU A 516 -9.00 -36.74 9.48
CA GLU A 516 -9.87 -37.42 10.42
C GLU A 516 -9.35 -38.83 10.73
N PRO A 517 -9.61 -39.37 11.93
CA PRO A 517 -9.29 -40.75 12.25
C PRO A 517 -10.02 -41.71 11.31
N HIS A 518 -9.34 -42.76 10.90
CA HIS A 518 -9.87 -43.79 10.01
C HIS A 518 -9.53 -45.18 10.60
N GLY A 519 -10.46 -46.14 10.47
CA GLY A 519 -10.31 -47.52 10.96
C GLY A 519 -9.35 -48.39 10.12
N VAL A 520 -9.66 -49.67 9.93
CA VAL A 520 -8.84 -50.56 9.09
C VAL A 520 -8.95 -50.14 7.60
N PRO A 521 -7.88 -50.17 6.76
CA PRO A 521 -7.82 -49.43 5.49
C PRO A 521 -8.50 -50.11 4.30
N ASP A 522 -9.56 -49.48 3.78
CA ASP A 522 -10.04 -49.65 2.39
C ASP A 522 -9.25 -48.72 1.46
N GLY A 523 -8.00 -49.07 1.15
CA GLY A 523 -7.22 -48.49 0.05
C GLY A 523 -6.80 -47.02 0.16
N VAL A 524 -7.17 -46.28 1.21
CA VAL A 524 -6.71 -44.91 1.48
C VAL A 524 -5.45 -44.93 2.35
N PRO A 525 -4.33 -44.31 1.94
CA PRO A 525 -3.11 -44.29 2.74
C PRO A 525 -3.25 -43.41 3.97
N ASP A 526 -2.45 -43.72 5.00
CA ASP A 526 -2.23 -42.83 6.16
C ASP A 526 -1.81 -41.42 5.68
N VAL A 527 -2.22 -40.37 6.41
CA VAL A 527 -1.81 -38.99 6.08
C VAL A 527 -0.30 -38.86 6.17
N GLN A 528 0.32 -38.38 5.09
CA GLN A 528 1.72 -37.95 5.09
C GLN A 528 1.78 -36.42 5.01
N GLY A 529 2.78 -35.85 5.68
CA GLY A 529 2.95 -34.41 5.79
C GLY A 529 4.31 -34.04 6.35
N MET A 530 4.45 -32.81 6.82
CA MET A 530 5.69 -32.29 7.37
C MET A 530 5.54 -31.99 8.85
N LEU A 531 6.42 -32.54 9.67
CA LEU A 531 6.68 -32.06 11.02
C LEU A 531 7.50 -30.79 10.93
N LEU A 532 6.97 -29.69 11.45
CA LEU A 532 7.61 -28.37 11.48
C LEU A 532 7.83 -27.97 12.94
N LEU A 533 9.08 -27.82 13.37
CA LEU A 533 9.40 -27.24 14.66
C LEU A 533 9.29 -25.72 14.52
N LEU A 534 8.28 -25.12 15.13
CA LEU A 534 8.02 -23.69 15.05
C LEU A 534 8.27 -23.04 16.41
N LYS A 535 8.73 -21.79 16.40
CA LYS A 535 8.64 -20.94 17.60
C LYS A 535 7.17 -20.70 17.91
N GLU A 536 6.81 -20.57 19.18
CA GLU A 536 5.42 -20.35 19.62
C GLU A 536 4.76 -19.20 18.84
N ARG A 537 5.47 -18.07 18.66
CA ARG A 537 4.99 -16.94 17.86
C ARG A 537 4.66 -17.27 16.40
N ASP A 538 5.43 -18.16 15.79
CA ASP A 538 5.27 -18.54 14.38
C ASP A 538 4.15 -19.58 14.24
N PHE A 539 3.98 -20.45 15.25
CA PHE A 539 2.81 -21.30 15.38
C PHE A 539 1.52 -20.49 15.58
N GLN A 540 1.52 -19.47 16.45
CA GLN A 540 0.37 -18.58 16.67
C GLN A 540 0.01 -17.79 15.40
N ARG A 541 1.02 -17.34 14.64
CA ARG A 541 0.81 -16.73 13.32
C ARG A 541 0.20 -17.72 12.33
N LEU A 542 0.65 -18.97 12.32
CA LEU A 542 0.06 -20.01 11.46
C LEU A 542 -1.41 -20.25 11.86
N ALA A 543 -1.69 -20.37 13.16
CA ALA A 543 -3.02 -20.59 13.70
C ALA A 543 -3.98 -19.43 13.40
N SER A 544 -3.55 -18.17 13.51
CA SER A 544 -4.39 -17.01 13.18
C SER A 544 -4.79 -16.98 11.70
N MET A 545 -3.98 -17.59 10.82
CA MET A 545 -4.26 -17.69 9.40
C MET A 545 -5.16 -18.88 9.04
N GLU A 546 -5.24 -19.89 9.91
CA GLU A 546 -6.09 -21.08 9.80
C GLU A 546 -7.29 -20.98 10.76
N HIS A 547 -7.85 -19.77 10.95
CA HIS A 547 -8.94 -19.47 11.91
C HIS A 547 -10.25 -20.26 11.72
N GLU A 548 -10.45 -20.92 10.56
CA GLU A 548 -11.59 -21.83 10.32
C GLU A 548 -11.29 -23.28 10.80
N TYR A 549 -10.06 -23.57 11.23
CA TYR A 549 -9.62 -24.83 11.82
C TYR A 549 -9.43 -24.70 13.34
N THR A 550 -9.49 -25.82 14.05
CA THR A 550 -8.98 -25.95 15.43
C THR A 550 -7.73 -26.82 15.44
N THR A 551 -7.06 -26.98 16.59
CA THR A 551 -5.87 -27.82 16.72
C THR A 551 -6.16 -29.10 17.48
N ALA A 552 -5.64 -30.23 16.99
CA ALA A 552 -5.62 -31.51 17.68
C ALA A 552 -4.16 -31.94 17.95
N GLU A 553 -3.91 -32.48 19.13
CA GLU A 553 -2.63 -33.13 19.45
C GLU A 553 -2.59 -34.50 18.78
N VAL A 554 -1.54 -34.76 18.00
CA VAL A 554 -1.35 -35.98 17.21
C VAL A 554 0.03 -36.57 17.44
N ALA A 555 0.13 -37.90 17.37
CA ALA A 555 1.41 -38.62 17.41
C ALA A 555 1.83 -39.00 15.98
N VAL A 556 2.90 -38.40 15.49
CA VAL A 556 3.40 -38.57 14.12
C VAL A 556 4.69 -39.40 14.14
N GLU A 557 4.81 -40.34 13.22
CA GLU A 557 6.04 -41.10 12.96
C GLU A 557 6.85 -40.36 11.89
N ALA A 558 7.93 -39.70 12.28
CA ALA A 558 8.87 -39.09 11.36
C ALA A 558 9.60 -40.15 10.54
N TYR A 559 10.01 -39.81 9.31
CA TYR A 559 10.65 -40.79 8.41
C TYR A 559 12.02 -41.27 8.89
N ASP A 560 12.62 -40.55 9.84
CA ASP A 560 13.85 -40.96 10.51
C ASP A 560 13.60 -41.93 11.69
N GLY A 561 12.36 -42.36 11.90
CA GLY A 561 11.95 -43.30 12.94
C GLY A 561 11.55 -42.65 14.28
N ARG A 562 11.67 -41.32 14.43
CA ARG A 562 11.24 -40.63 15.65
C ARG A 562 9.71 -40.60 15.76
N ARG A 563 9.17 -40.79 16.97
CA ARG A 563 7.77 -40.44 17.27
C ARG A 563 7.71 -39.04 17.87
N VAL A 564 6.95 -38.16 17.23
CA VAL A 564 6.84 -36.74 17.60
C VAL A 564 5.39 -36.40 17.93
N HIS A 565 5.16 -35.84 19.12
CA HIS A 565 3.88 -35.22 19.48
C HIS A 565 3.81 -33.82 18.88
N ALA A 566 2.83 -33.59 18.01
CA ALA A 566 2.66 -32.36 17.25
C ALA A 566 1.20 -31.91 17.24
N ARG A 567 0.98 -30.61 16.98
CA ARG A 567 -0.36 -30.05 16.75
C ARG A 567 -0.69 -30.08 15.26
N ALA A 568 -1.81 -30.67 14.90
CA ALA A 568 -2.36 -30.64 13.54
C ALA A 568 -3.64 -29.82 13.49
N PHE A 569 -3.89 -29.12 12.39
CA PHE A 569 -5.15 -28.42 12.17
C PHE A 569 -6.26 -29.42 11.80
N VAL A 570 -7.42 -29.32 12.43
CA VAL A 570 -8.60 -30.15 12.12
C VAL A 570 -9.82 -29.26 11.97
N SER A 571 -10.64 -29.52 10.97
CA SER A 571 -11.89 -28.78 10.78
C SER A 571 -12.81 -29.06 11.96
N PRO A 572 -13.37 -28.06 12.65
CA PRO A 572 -14.42 -28.29 13.63
C PRO A 572 -15.77 -28.52 12.91
N PRO A 573 -16.77 -29.14 13.56
CA PRO A 573 -18.01 -29.59 12.91
C PRO A 573 -18.74 -28.52 12.07
N GLN A 574 -18.77 -27.27 12.53
CA GLN A 574 -19.44 -26.15 11.86
C GLN A 574 -18.78 -25.71 10.54
N TRP A 575 -17.55 -26.14 10.27
CA TRP A 575 -16.84 -25.88 9.01
C TRP A 575 -16.67 -27.15 8.16
N ARG A 576 -17.22 -28.30 8.62
CA ARG A 576 -17.22 -29.56 7.87
C ARG A 576 -18.42 -29.65 6.94
N LEU A 577 -18.15 -29.95 5.68
CA LEU A 577 -19.13 -30.31 4.68
C LEU A 577 -19.80 -31.64 5.04
N GLN A 578 -21.03 -31.83 4.58
CA GLN A 578 -21.78 -33.07 4.79
C GLN A 578 -21.04 -34.29 4.19
N GLU A 579 -20.38 -34.10 3.04
CA GLU A 579 -19.59 -35.12 2.36
C GLU A 579 -18.27 -34.52 1.85
N SER A 580 -17.27 -35.37 1.61
CA SER A 580 -16.03 -34.94 0.95
C SER A 580 -16.29 -34.61 -0.51
N VAL A 581 -15.77 -33.48 -0.98
CA VAL A 581 -15.91 -33.03 -2.37
C VAL A 581 -14.54 -33.03 -3.07
N PRO A 582 -14.46 -33.16 -4.40
CA PRO A 582 -13.19 -33.03 -5.10
C PRO A 582 -12.59 -31.63 -4.86
N PRO A 583 -11.30 -31.50 -4.51
CA PRO A 583 -10.69 -30.19 -4.27
C PRO A 583 -10.61 -29.32 -5.54
N PRO A 584 -10.51 -27.99 -5.40
CA PRO A 584 -10.17 -27.11 -6.52
C PRO A 584 -8.82 -27.50 -7.12
N GLU A 585 -8.71 -27.55 -8.46
CA GLU A 585 -7.47 -28.00 -9.13
C GLU A 585 -6.24 -27.20 -8.70
N ARG A 586 -6.36 -25.87 -8.59
CA ARG A 586 -5.28 -25.01 -8.09
C ARG A 586 -4.83 -25.36 -6.67
N TYR A 587 -5.75 -25.78 -5.82
CA TYR A 587 -5.46 -26.18 -4.44
C TYR A 587 -4.77 -27.55 -4.42
N LEU A 588 -5.29 -28.51 -5.17
CA LEU A 588 -4.71 -29.86 -5.26
C LEU A 588 -3.30 -29.83 -5.85
N ASN A 589 -3.04 -29.02 -6.88
CA ASN A 589 -1.70 -28.87 -7.44
C ASN A 589 -0.69 -28.37 -6.40
N LEU A 590 -1.12 -27.46 -5.52
CA LEU A 590 -0.24 -26.96 -4.46
C LEU A 590 0.12 -28.03 -3.41
N ILE A 591 -0.79 -28.98 -3.16
CA ILE A 591 -0.52 -30.17 -2.33
C ILE A 591 0.45 -31.10 -3.07
N LYS A 592 0.21 -31.39 -4.35
CA LYS A 592 1.08 -32.24 -5.17
C LYS A 592 2.52 -31.69 -5.22
N ASP A 593 2.66 -30.42 -5.57
CA ASP A 593 3.96 -29.73 -5.60
C ASP A 593 4.63 -29.75 -4.23
N GLY A 594 3.86 -29.55 -3.16
CA GLY A 594 4.37 -29.59 -1.79
C GLY A 594 4.83 -30.99 -1.37
N ALA A 595 4.10 -32.04 -1.75
CA ALA A 595 4.44 -33.43 -1.45
C ALA A 595 5.74 -33.85 -2.14
N SER A 596 5.91 -33.49 -3.42
CA SER A 596 7.14 -33.76 -4.17
C SER A 596 8.32 -32.95 -3.66
N SER A 597 8.16 -31.64 -3.45
CA SER A 597 9.24 -30.76 -2.98
C SER A 597 9.67 -31.04 -1.53
N SER A 598 8.81 -31.64 -0.73
CA SER A 598 9.11 -31.99 0.66
C SER A 598 9.48 -33.46 0.85
N GLY A 599 9.64 -34.23 -0.22
CA GLY A 599 10.13 -35.61 -0.14
C GLY A 599 9.18 -36.59 0.54
N LEU A 600 7.87 -36.43 0.38
CA LEU A 600 6.89 -37.45 0.83
C LEU A 600 7.03 -38.73 -0.01
N GLU A 601 6.49 -39.86 0.46
CA GLU A 601 6.73 -41.14 -0.22
C GLU A 601 6.06 -41.22 -1.59
N GLU A 602 6.72 -41.88 -2.54
CA GLU A 602 6.21 -42.02 -3.92
C GLU A 602 4.83 -42.67 -4.00
N GLY A 603 4.51 -43.59 -3.08
CA GLY A 603 3.18 -44.19 -2.99
C GLY A 603 2.09 -43.17 -2.65
N TYR A 604 2.38 -42.26 -1.71
CA TYR A 604 1.46 -41.20 -1.31
C TYR A 604 1.33 -40.13 -2.39
N GLN A 605 2.44 -39.77 -3.05
CA GLN A 605 2.43 -38.86 -4.20
C GLN A 605 1.55 -39.42 -5.32
N ARG A 606 1.72 -40.70 -5.70
CA ARG A 606 0.87 -41.35 -6.72
C ARG A 606 -0.61 -41.32 -6.36
N TRP A 607 -0.95 -41.55 -5.09
CA TRP A 607 -2.32 -41.44 -4.60
C TRP A 607 -2.87 -40.00 -4.71
N LEU A 608 -2.09 -38.97 -4.35
CA LEU A 608 -2.50 -37.57 -4.55
C LEU A 608 -2.74 -37.25 -6.04
N HIS A 609 -1.94 -37.84 -6.94
CA HIS A 609 -2.11 -37.70 -8.38
C HIS A 609 -3.37 -38.37 -8.92
N SER A 610 -3.87 -39.45 -8.29
CA SER A 610 -5.12 -40.10 -8.68
C SER A 610 -6.39 -39.39 -8.21
N LEU A 611 -6.28 -38.40 -7.31
CA LEU A 611 -7.45 -37.67 -6.80
C LEU A 611 -8.09 -36.81 -7.90
N ALA A 612 -9.42 -36.89 -8.00
CA ALA A 612 -10.22 -36.02 -8.85
C ALA A 612 -10.17 -34.56 -8.37
N SER A 613 -10.36 -33.60 -9.28
CA SER A 613 -10.43 -32.16 -8.96
C SER A 613 -11.43 -31.44 -9.84
N VAL A 614 -11.84 -30.23 -9.42
CA VAL A 614 -12.76 -29.38 -10.20
C VAL A 614 -12.04 -28.17 -10.80
N LYS A 615 -12.33 -27.93 -12.09
CA LYS A 615 -11.95 -26.74 -12.86
C LYS A 615 -13.13 -25.76 -12.90
N GLY A 616 -12.93 -24.50 -12.53
CA GLY A 616 -13.96 -23.45 -12.66
C GLY A 616 -14.80 -23.19 -11.39
N GLN A 617 -16.08 -22.82 -11.57
CA GLN A 617 -16.97 -22.43 -10.47
C GLN A 617 -17.38 -23.63 -9.60
N ARG A 618 -17.36 -23.45 -8.27
CA ARG A 618 -17.74 -24.46 -7.27
C ARG A 618 -19.25 -24.46 -7.02
N GLY A 619 -19.87 -25.64 -7.02
CA GLY A 619 -21.28 -25.83 -6.70
C GLY A 619 -21.64 -25.59 -5.23
N THR A 620 -22.92 -25.66 -4.90
CA THR A 620 -23.45 -25.44 -3.54
C THR A 620 -22.91 -26.44 -2.53
N GLN A 621 -22.54 -27.66 -2.96
CA GLN A 621 -21.96 -28.70 -2.09
C GLN A 621 -20.64 -28.30 -1.42
N TYR A 622 -19.92 -27.30 -1.96
CA TYR A 622 -18.68 -26.77 -1.35
C TYR A 622 -18.94 -25.85 -0.15
N TRP A 623 -20.21 -25.58 0.16
CA TRP A 623 -20.62 -24.62 1.19
C TRP A 623 -21.66 -25.18 2.17
N ALA A 624 -22.19 -26.38 1.91
CA ALA A 624 -23.20 -27.05 2.71
C ALA A 624 -22.58 -27.76 3.94
N VAL A 625 -22.53 -27.06 5.07
CA VAL A 625 -21.99 -27.57 6.35
C VAL A 625 -23.08 -28.15 7.26
N ALA A 626 -22.75 -29.17 8.05
CA ALA A 626 -23.71 -29.84 8.94
C ALA A 626 -24.16 -28.91 10.10
N GLY A 627 -25.47 -28.80 10.33
CA GLY A 627 -26.07 -27.95 11.37
C GLY A 627 -26.91 -26.77 10.88
N ASN A 628 -27.09 -26.63 9.56
CA ASN A 628 -27.97 -25.62 8.95
C ASN A 628 -29.19 -26.29 8.30
N THR A 629 -30.10 -26.84 9.12
CA THR A 629 -31.41 -27.34 8.66
C THR A 629 -32.37 -26.17 8.48
N THR A 630 -32.23 -25.47 7.36
CA THR A 630 -33.36 -24.85 6.66
C THR A 630 -33.35 -25.38 5.24
N ALA A 631 -33.91 -26.57 5.08
CA ALA A 631 -34.47 -27.02 3.82
C ALA A 631 -35.67 -26.11 3.53
N ASP A 632 -35.41 -25.03 2.81
CA ASP A 632 -36.34 -24.18 2.02
C ASP A 632 -35.66 -22.81 1.73
N LYS A 633 -34.42 -22.87 1.23
CA LYS A 633 -33.84 -21.75 0.48
C LYS A 633 -33.26 -22.33 -0.78
N GLU A 634 -34.01 -22.16 -1.87
CA GLU A 634 -33.52 -22.34 -3.23
C GLU A 634 -32.09 -21.81 -3.35
N ALA A 635 -31.27 -22.53 -4.14
CA ALA A 635 -29.92 -22.11 -4.48
C ALA A 635 -29.91 -20.60 -4.76
N PRO A 636 -28.93 -19.83 -4.25
CA PRO A 636 -28.94 -18.38 -4.42
C PRO A 636 -28.81 -18.08 -5.90
N ASP A 637 -29.97 -17.86 -6.51
CA ASP A 637 -30.13 -17.26 -7.79
C ASP A 637 -29.41 -15.91 -7.71
N ARG A 638 -28.29 -15.80 -8.42
CA ARG A 638 -27.43 -14.60 -8.44
C ARG A 638 -28.12 -13.39 -9.09
N THR A 639 -29.42 -13.50 -9.34
CA THR A 639 -30.27 -12.51 -9.97
C THR A 639 -30.91 -11.55 -8.96
N ASN A 640 -31.02 -11.90 -7.67
CA ASN A 640 -31.73 -11.06 -6.67
C ASN A 640 -30.87 -10.41 -5.57
N GLN A 641 -29.55 -10.65 -5.51
CA GLN A 641 -28.63 -9.81 -4.71
C GLN A 641 -28.02 -8.63 -5.50
N VAL A 642 -28.44 -8.46 -6.75
CA VAL A 642 -28.13 -7.29 -7.58
C VAL A 642 -29.17 -6.16 -7.39
N GLN A 643 -30.35 -6.44 -6.82
CA GLN A 643 -31.44 -5.45 -6.71
C GLN A 643 -31.55 -4.67 -5.39
N GLN A 644 -30.73 -4.95 -4.37
CA GLN A 644 -30.68 -4.14 -3.13
C GLN A 644 -29.31 -3.51 -2.84
N LYS A 645 -28.49 -3.40 -3.88
CA LYS A 645 -27.29 -2.51 -3.95
C LYS A 645 -27.49 -1.33 -4.91
N ALA A 646 -28.74 -1.00 -5.21
CA ALA A 646 -29.12 0.16 -6.02
C ALA A 646 -29.82 1.19 -5.11
N LYS A 647 -29.03 1.96 -4.37
CA LYS A 647 -29.33 3.24 -3.65
C LYS A 647 -28.15 3.46 -2.70
N THR A 648 -27.21 4.37 -2.90
CA THR A 648 -27.09 5.53 -3.77
C THR A 648 -25.60 5.69 -4.08
N ALA A 649 -25.21 5.34 -5.30
CA ALA A 649 -24.08 6.01 -5.91
C ALA A 649 -24.59 7.41 -6.25
N ASP A 650 -24.19 8.42 -5.47
CA ASP A 650 -24.24 9.78 -5.98
C ASP A 650 -22.85 10.07 -6.53
N THR A 651 -22.73 9.70 -7.80
CA THR A 651 -21.83 10.24 -8.78
C THR A 651 -21.41 11.67 -8.43
N ASP A 652 -20.10 11.98 -8.57
CA ASP A 652 -19.71 13.29 -9.10
C ASP A 652 -20.73 13.59 -10.18
N THR A 653 -21.58 14.59 -9.97
CA THR A 653 -22.66 14.91 -10.89
C THR A 653 -21.99 14.96 -12.25
N LEU A 654 -22.30 13.97 -13.11
CA LEU A 654 -21.77 13.87 -14.44
C LEU A 654 -22.28 15.14 -15.10
N SER A 655 -21.47 16.20 -15.04
CA SER A 655 -21.78 17.43 -15.75
C SER A 655 -21.48 17.11 -17.21
N LEU A 656 -22.37 16.32 -17.80
CA LEU A 656 -22.39 15.99 -19.22
C LEU A 656 -22.47 17.30 -20.02
N SER A 657 -23.07 18.34 -19.44
CA SER A 657 -23.01 19.72 -19.91
C SER A 657 -21.60 20.32 -19.94
N ALA A 658 -20.75 20.08 -18.94
CA ALA A 658 -19.33 20.49 -18.98
C ALA A 658 -18.49 19.66 -19.95
N LEU A 659 -18.88 18.39 -20.21
CA LEU A 659 -18.23 17.55 -21.22
C LEU A 659 -18.57 17.98 -22.65
N ALA A 660 -19.76 18.55 -22.87
CA ALA A 660 -20.11 19.17 -24.15
C ALA A 660 -19.15 20.32 -24.53
N ALA A 661 -18.51 20.97 -23.56
CA ALA A 661 -17.48 21.99 -23.81
C ALA A 661 -16.15 21.42 -24.33
N PHE A 662 -15.94 20.10 -24.24
CA PHE A 662 -14.79 19.40 -24.81
C PHE A 662 -15.14 18.65 -26.11
N ALA A 663 -16.39 18.73 -26.57
CA ALA A 663 -16.79 18.15 -27.84
C ALA A 663 -16.02 18.84 -28.97
N VAL A 664 -15.50 18.06 -29.92
CA VAL A 664 -14.83 18.59 -31.09
C VAL A 664 -15.86 19.37 -31.91
N GLU A 665 -15.60 20.66 -32.16
CA GLU A 665 -16.48 21.50 -32.97
C GLU A 665 -16.36 21.10 -34.46
N GLY A 666 -17.48 20.71 -35.07
CA GLY A 666 -17.57 20.36 -36.49
C GLY A 666 -18.55 19.22 -36.78
N ASP A 667 -18.86 19.01 -38.07
CA ASP A 667 -19.73 17.91 -38.55
C ASP A 667 -18.97 16.59 -38.77
N ALA A 668 -17.69 16.54 -38.39
CA ALA A 668 -16.84 15.37 -38.60
C ALA A 668 -17.14 14.28 -37.56
N SER A 669 -17.41 13.06 -38.02
CA SER A 669 -17.66 11.94 -37.13
C SER A 669 -16.40 11.56 -36.34
N LEU A 670 -16.53 11.42 -35.02
CA LEU A 670 -15.43 11.09 -34.13
C LEU A 670 -15.39 9.59 -33.83
N VAL A 671 -14.30 8.94 -34.23
CA VAL A 671 -14.05 7.51 -33.99
C VAL A 671 -12.93 7.36 -32.95
N ASP A 672 -13.27 6.78 -31.80
CA ASP A 672 -12.29 6.39 -30.78
C ASP A 672 -11.82 4.96 -31.04
N ILE A 673 -10.51 4.77 -31.18
CA ILE A 673 -9.89 3.47 -31.46
C ILE A 673 -8.92 3.10 -30.33
N GLY A 674 -8.87 1.83 -29.96
CA GLY A 674 -7.97 1.37 -28.88
C GLY A 674 -8.65 1.28 -27.50
N ALA A 675 -9.98 1.25 -27.46
CA ALA A 675 -10.72 1.28 -26.21
C ALA A 675 -10.66 -0.06 -25.47
N ASN A 676 -10.08 -0.05 -24.27
CA ASN A 676 -9.87 -1.24 -23.45
C ASN A 676 -10.92 -1.37 -22.33
N LEU A 677 -12.17 -1.68 -22.68
CA LEU A 677 -13.29 -1.72 -21.71
C LEU A 677 -13.56 -3.11 -21.09
N GLY A 678 -12.80 -4.14 -21.45
CA GLY A 678 -13.00 -5.52 -20.97
C GLY A 678 -12.76 -5.75 -19.47
N LYS A 679 -12.36 -4.73 -18.70
CA LYS A 679 -12.17 -4.83 -17.24
C LYS A 679 -13.22 -4.04 -16.44
N CYS A 680 -14.11 -3.31 -17.12
CA CYS A 680 -15.14 -2.50 -16.48
C CYS A 680 -16.26 -3.38 -15.91
N SER A 681 -16.78 -3.00 -14.74
CA SER A 681 -18.09 -3.45 -14.27
C SER A 681 -19.21 -2.91 -15.18
N PRO A 682 -20.42 -3.50 -15.18
CA PRO A 682 -21.53 -3.00 -16.00
C PRO A 682 -21.87 -1.53 -15.76
N GLN A 683 -21.75 -1.05 -14.51
CA GLN A 683 -22.00 0.35 -14.20
C GLN A 683 -20.90 1.26 -14.76
N GLU A 684 -19.63 0.91 -14.56
CA GLU A 684 -18.51 1.67 -15.14
C GLU A 684 -18.59 1.69 -16.67
N LEU A 685 -19.01 0.59 -17.29
CA LEU A 685 -19.19 0.51 -18.75
C LEU A 685 -20.30 1.47 -19.21
N ALA A 686 -21.45 1.51 -18.50
CA ALA A 686 -22.51 2.46 -18.78
C ALA A 686 -22.01 3.91 -18.66
N GLU A 687 -21.30 4.23 -17.58
CA GLU A 687 -20.75 5.57 -17.34
C GLU A 687 -19.74 5.98 -18.44
N GLN A 688 -18.82 5.10 -18.84
CA GLN A 688 -17.85 5.40 -19.90
C GLN A 688 -18.51 5.62 -21.27
N LEU A 689 -19.47 4.77 -21.65
CA LEU A 689 -20.16 4.88 -22.93
C LEU A 689 -21.06 6.13 -23.01
N VAL A 690 -21.72 6.47 -21.89
CA VAL A 690 -22.50 7.70 -21.79
C VAL A 690 -21.61 8.94 -21.89
N ARG A 691 -20.45 8.93 -21.25
CA ARG A 691 -19.46 10.01 -21.37
C ARG A 691 -18.95 10.16 -22.80
N ALA A 692 -18.66 9.05 -23.48
CA ALA A 692 -18.25 9.07 -24.88
C ALA A 692 -19.33 9.69 -25.76
N SER A 693 -20.60 9.30 -25.58
CA SER A 693 -21.72 9.87 -26.33
C SER A 693 -21.90 11.38 -26.05
N ALA A 694 -21.81 11.80 -24.79
CA ALA A 694 -21.89 13.23 -24.43
C ALA A 694 -20.73 14.06 -24.99
N ALA A 695 -19.56 13.44 -25.17
CA ALA A 695 -18.42 14.05 -25.86
C ALA A 695 -18.52 13.99 -27.40
N ARG A 696 -19.65 13.54 -27.95
CA ARG A 696 -19.90 13.34 -29.38
C ARG A 696 -18.95 12.36 -30.06
N VAL A 697 -18.57 11.29 -29.35
CA VAL A 697 -17.93 10.13 -29.98
C VAL A 697 -19.01 9.28 -30.65
N ASP A 698 -18.99 9.19 -31.97
CA ASP A 698 -20.00 8.45 -32.73
C ASP A 698 -19.71 6.95 -32.77
N HIS A 699 -18.42 6.59 -32.78
CA HIS A 699 -17.97 5.22 -32.96
C HIS A 699 -16.83 4.90 -32.00
N LEU A 700 -16.88 3.73 -31.38
CA LEU A 700 -15.86 3.23 -30.47
C LEU A 700 -15.42 1.82 -30.89
N ILE A 701 -14.11 1.64 -31.13
CA ILE A 701 -13.53 0.34 -31.49
C ILE A 701 -12.85 -0.28 -30.26
N LEU A 702 -13.46 -1.34 -29.75
CA LEU A 702 -13.01 -2.12 -28.60
C LEU A 702 -11.86 -3.06 -28.96
N THR A 703 -10.77 -2.98 -28.23
CA THR A 703 -9.56 -3.77 -28.54
C THR A 703 -9.63 -5.17 -27.96
N GLY A 704 -9.51 -6.18 -28.81
CA GLY A 704 -9.25 -7.56 -28.41
C GLY A 704 -7.74 -7.83 -28.31
N CYS A 705 -7.20 -7.94 -27.09
CA CYS A 705 -5.77 -8.22 -26.87
C CYS A 705 -5.47 -9.71 -26.60
N SER A 706 -6.49 -10.56 -26.52
CA SER A 706 -6.38 -12.02 -26.36
C SER A 706 -7.65 -12.71 -26.88
N VAL A 707 -7.67 -14.04 -26.97
CA VAL A 707 -8.91 -14.78 -27.29
C VAL A 707 -10.04 -14.46 -26.32
N THR A 708 -9.76 -14.48 -25.01
CA THR A 708 -10.75 -14.12 -23.98
C THR A 708 -11.16 -12.65 -24.07
N GLY A 709 -10.20 -11.75 -24.31
CA GLY A 709 -10.46 -10.32 -24.50
C GLY A 709 -11.35 -10.04 -25.70
N SER A 710 -11.08 -10.70 -26.83
CA SER A 710 -11.83 -10.56 -28.08
C SER A 710 -13.27 -11.07 -27.94
N ARG A 711 -13.49 -12.21 -27.25
CA ARG A 711 -14.84 -12.70 -26.91
C ARG A 711 -15.60 -11.72 -26.02
N LEU A 712 -14.91 -11.08 -25.07
CA LEU A 712 -15.53 -10.10 -24.20
C LEU A 712 -15.88 -8.81 -24.95
N ALA A 713 -14.98 -8.33 -25.81
CA ALA A 713 -15.24 -7.17 -26.68
C ALA A 713 -16.46 -7.42 -27.57
N LYS A 714 -16.55 -8.61 -28.20
CA LYS A 714 -17.75 -9.05 -28.92
C LYS A 714 -19.00 -8.99 -28.03
N SER A 715 -18.96 -9.58 -26.83
CA SER A 715 -20.13 -9.56 -25.94
C SER A 715 -20.55 -8.15 -25.51
N ILE A 716 -19.60 -7.21 -25.40
CA ILE A 716 -19.92 -5.80 -25.13
C ILE A 716 -20.61 -5.18 -26.34
N CYS A 717 -20.05 -5.37 -27.54
CA CYS A 717 -20.66 -4.92 -28.80
C CYS A 717 -22.09 -5.45 -28.99
N ASP A 718 -22.34 -6.73 -28.69
CA ASP A 718 -23.67 -7.33 -28.84
C ASP A 718 -24.72 -6.67 -27.92
N LYS A 719 -24.30 -6.21 -26.73
CA LYS A 719 -25.20 -5.77 -25.67
C LYS A 719 -25.37 -4.26 -25.58
N TRP A 720 -24.32 -3.50 -25.88
CA TRP A 720 -24.21 -2.07 -25.53
C TRP A 720 -24.19 -1.14 -26.74
N ASN A 721 -24.41 -1.67 -27.94
CA ASN A 721 -24.31 -0.90 -29.17
C ASN A 721 -25.51 0.04 -29.37
N GLY A 722 -25.23 1.31 -29.68
CA GLY A 722 -26.22 2.27 -30.15
C GLY A 722 -27.44 2.45 -29.22
N ARG A 723 -28.63 2.41 -29.82
CA ARG A 723 -29.92 2.59 -29.10
C ARG A 723 -30.29 1.42 -28.20
N ALA A 724 -29.82 0.21 -28.46
CA ALA A 724 -30.04 -0.90 -27.54
C ALA A 724 -29.23 -0.69 -26.25
N GLY A 725 -28.00 -0.19 -26.39
CA GLY A 725 -27.12 0.08 -25.26
C GLY A 725 -27.61 1.19 -24.33
N ILE A 726 -28.24 2.25 -24.86
CA ILE A 726 -28.75 3.32 -23.98
C ILE A 726 -29.84 2.81 -23.04
N GLN A 727 -30.69 1.87 -23.48
CA GLN A 727 -31.71 1.26 -22.63
C GLN A 727 -31.07 0.43 -21.51
N VAL A 728 -30.01 -0.31 -21.82
CA VAL A 728 -29.23 -1.07 -20.83
C VAL A 728 -28.56 -0.12 -19.84
N ALA A 729 -27.96 0.97 -20.32
CA ALA A 729 -27.33 2.00 -19.50
C ALA A 729 -28.35 2.68 -18.58
N GLU A 730 -29.50 3.12 -19.10
CA GLU A 730 -30.58 3.70 -18.29
C GLU A 730 -31.05 2.72 -17.21
N GLY A 731 -31.14 1.42 -17.51
CA GLY A 731 -31.52 0.39 -16.53
C GLY A 731 -30.53 0.23 -15.36
N LEU A 732 -29.26 0.53 -15.59
CA LEU A 732 -28.18 0.41 -14.61
C LEU A 732 -27.86 1.74 -13.90
N LEU A 733 -28.16 2.87 -14.54
CA LEU A 733 -27.93 4.21 -14.03
C LEU A 733 -29.15 4.71 -13.23
N GLY A 734 -28.88 5.44 -12.14
CA GLY A 734 -29.92 5.98 -11.26
C GLY A 734 -30.79 7.07 -11.91
N VAL A 735 -31.90 7.45 -11.26
CA VAL A 735 -32.88 8.44 -11.78
C VAL A 735 -32.20 9.76 -12.17
N SER A 736 -31.30 10.27 -11.33
CA SER A 736 -30.55 11.50 -11.60
C SER A 736 -29.66 11.40 -12.86
N ALA A 737 -29.04 10.24 -13.12
CA ALA A 737 -28.23 10.05 -14.32
C ALA A 737 -29.08 9.97 -15.61
N ARG A 738 -30.33 9.50 -15.53
CA ARG A 738 -31.28 9.54 -16.66
C ARG A 738 -31.72 10.97 -16.99
N GLU A 739 -31.88 11.80 -15.97
CA GLU A 739 -32.18 13.23 -16.14
C GLU A 739 -30.98 13.94 -16.79
N SER A 740 -29.75 13.70 -16.30
CA SER A 740 -28.53 14.25 -16.90
C SER A 740 -28.33 13.78 -18.35
N LEU A 741 -28.64 12.53 -18.68
CA LEU A 741 -28.62 12.01 -20.05
C LEU A 741 -29.56 12.78 -20.99
N ARG A 742 -30.78 13.08 -20.51
CA ARG A 742 -31.77 13.88 -21.25
C ARG A 742 -31.32 15.32 -21.41
N GLU A 743 -30.80 15.94 -20.35
CA GLU A 743 -30.25 17.30 -20.38
C GLU A 743 -29.06 17.41 -21.36
N ALA A 744 -28.24 16.36 -21.46
CA ALA A 744 -27.12 16.30 -22.40
C ALA A 744 -27.53 15.93 -23.84
N GLY A 745 -28.81 15.64 -24.09
CA GLY A 745 -29.29 15.24 -25.42
C GLY A 745 -28.80 13.86 -25.88
N VAL A 746 -28.30 13.02 -24.98
CA VAL A 746 -27.77 11.69 -25.32
C VAL A 746 -28.93 10.72 -25.53
N THR A 747 -29.21 10.39 -26.80
CA THR A 747 -30.32 9.49 -27.19
C THR A 747 -29.85 8.12 -27.71
N SER A 748 -28.54 7.96 -27.89
CA SER A 748 -27.89 6.69 -28.27
C SER A 748 -26.47 6.64 -27.74
N LEU A 749 -25.97 5.44 -27.44
CA LEU A 749 -24.55 5.22 -27.20
C LEU A 749 -23.77 5.20 -28.54
N PRO A 750 -22.43 5.30 -28.52
CA PRO A 750 -21.63 5.17 -29.73
C PRO A 750 -21.86 3.83 -30.43
N ILE A 751 -21.63 3.78 -31.73
CA ILE A 751 -21.53 2.53 -32.48
C ILE A 751 -20.31 1.78 -31.95
N LEU A 752 -20.53 0.56 -31.46
CA LEU A 752 -19.49 -0.29 -30.93
C LEU A 752 -19.09 -1.33 -31.97
N THR A 753 -17.81 -1.35 -32.32
CA THR A 753 -17.17 -2.44 -33.03
C THR A 753 -15.98 -2.94 -32.24
N PHE A 754 -15.39 -4.05 -32.66
CA PHE A 754 -14.22 -4.61 -31.98
C PHE A 754 -13.18 -5.15 -32.95
N THR A 755 -11.99 -5.36 -32.43
CA THR A 755 -10.90 -6.07 -33.11
C THR A 755 -10.71 -7.45 -32.48
N ALA A 756 -10.32 -8.45 -33.28
CA ALA A 756 -10.02 -9.79 -32.79
C ALA A 756 -8.53 -10.11 -32.94
N GLY A 757 -7.83 -10.32 -31.83
CA GLY A 757 -6.40 -10.59 -31.86
C GLY A 757 -5.80 -11.06 -30.54
N VAL A 758 -4.52 -11.37 -30.59
CA VAL A 758 -3.65 -11.65 -29.44
C VAL A 758 -2.43 -10.73 -29.50
N HIS A 759 -2.31 -9.90 -28.47
CA HIS A 759 -1.26 -8.91 -28.32
C HIS A 759 0.12 -9.59 -28.16
N PRO A 760 1.23 -8.98 -28.63
CA PRO A 760 2.58 -9.57 -28.54
C PRO A 760 2.97 -10.06 -27.13
N HIS A 761 2.53 -9.36 -26.09
CA HIS A 761 2.75 -9.78 -24.69
C HIS A 761 2.11 -11.12 -24.30
N ASP A 762 1.03 -11.50 -24.97
CA ASP A 762 0.28 -12.72 -24.71
C ASP A 762 0.51 -13.78 -25.79
N ALA A 763 1.38 -13.53 -26.78
CA ALA A 763 1.70 -14.48 -27.85
C ALA A 763 2.14 -15.88 -27.35
N LYS A 764 2.79 -15.96 -26.18
CA LYS A 764 3.14 -17.24 -25.52
C LYS A 764 1.95 -18.10 -25.10
N SER A 765 0.75 -17.54 -25.05
CA SER A 765 -0.49 -18.24 -24.71
C SER A 765 -1.23 -18.79 -25.94
N CYS A 766 -0.75 -18.46 -27.14
CA CYS A 766 -1.32 -18.96 -28.38
C CYS A 766 -0.96 -20.44 -28.59
N ASP A 767 -1.88 -21.15 -29.24
CA ASP A 767 -1.79 -22.56 -29.60
C ASP A 767 -2.44 -22.81 -30.98
N SER A 768 -2.42 -24.06 -31.44
CA SER A 768 -2.98 -24.44 -32.74
C SER A 768 -4.48 -24.11 -32.91
N GLY A 769 -5.24 -23.92 -31.82
CA GLY A 769 -6.65 -23.54 -31.88
C GLY A 769 -6.88 -22.03 -31.99
N THR A 770 -5.86 -21.21 -31.72
CA THR A 770 -6.00 -19.76 -31.57
C THR A 770 -6.51 -19.07 -32.84
N ILE A 771 -5.91 -19.35 -34.00
CA ILE A 771 -6.33 -18.76 -35.29
C ILE A 771 -7.76 -19.18 -35.66
N GLY A 772 -8.15 -20.42 -35.36
CA GLY A 772 -9.52 -20.89 -35.59
C GLY A 772 -10.55 -20.06 -34.83
N VAL A 773 -10.27 -19.74 -33.56
CA VAL A 773 -11.16 -18.88 -32.75
C VAL A 773 -11.17 -17.44 -33.24
N LEU A 774 -10.02 -16.88 -33.64
CA LEU A 774 -9.97 -15.53 -34.19
C LEU A 774 -10.76 -15.41 -35.49
N ARG A 775 -10.69 -16.43 -36.35
CA ARG A 775 -11.50 -16.51 -37.58
C ARG A 775 -13.00 -16.54 -37.28
N GLU A 776 -13.41 -17.34 -36.29
CA GLU A 776 -14.81 -17.37 -35.84
C GLU A 776 -15.28 -15.99 -35.40
N LEU A 777 -14.49 -15.31 -34.56
CA LEU A 777 -14.81 -13.96 -34.09
C LEU A 777 -14.83 -12.93 -35.22
N ALA A 778 -13.91 -13.05 -36.17
CA ALA A 778 -13.80 -12.19 -37.35
C ALA A 778 -15.02 -12.29 -38.28
N SER A 779 -15.74 -13.40 -38.26
CA SER A 779 -17.01 -13.54 -39.01
C SER A 779 -18.16 -12.69 -38.45
N HIS A 780 -17.98 -12.11 -37.26
CA HIS A 780 -19.01 -11.27 -36.65
C HIS A 780 -19.09 -9.90 -37.33
N ALA A 781 -20.30 -9.42 -37.61
CA ALA A 781 -20.53 -8.15 -38.33
C ALA A 781 -19.91 -6.90 -37.66
N GLN A 782 -19.72 -6.95 -36.33
CA GLN A 782 -19.08 -5.87 -35.56
C GLN A 782 -17.56 -6.06 -35.38
N CYS A 783 -16.97 -7.15 -35.90
CA CYS A 783 -15.52 -7.32 -35.92
C CYS A 783 -14.96 -6.59 -37.16
N VAL A 784 -14.18 -5.53 -36.96
CA VAL A 784 -13.76 -4.64 -38.06
C VAL A 784 -12.28 -4.74 -38.40
N ALA A 785 -11.48 -5.44 -37.58
CA ALA A 785 -10.07 -5.65 -37.84
C ALA A 785 -9.54 -6.90 -37.12
N ILE A 786 -8.44 -7.44 -37.63
CA ILE A 786 -7.61 -8.42 -36.91
C ILE A 786 -6.55 -7.64 -36.13
N GLY A 787 -6.41 -7.97 -34.85
CA GLY A 787 -5.56 -7.27 -33.89
C GLY A 787 -6.30 -6.98 -32.57
N GLU A 788 -5.67 -6.48 -31.53
CA GLU A 788 -4.30 -5.97 -31.51
C GLU A 788 -3.27 -7.11 -31.53
N CYS A 789 -2.46 -7.15 -32.57
CA CYS A 789 -1.34 -8.08 -32.75
C CYS A 789 -0.10 -7.30 -33.18
N GLY A 790 1.07 -7.94 -33.31
CA GLY A 790 2.29 -7.25 -33.72
C GLY A 790 3.49 -7.62 -32.87
N LEU A 791 4.41 -6.67 -32.65
CA LEU A 791 5.72 -6.88 -32.03
C LEU A 791 5.96 -5.86 -30.90
N ASP A 792 6.37 -6.34 -29.72
CA ASP A 792 6.83 -5.48 -28.60
C ASP A 792 8.16 -6.00 -28.05
N TYR A 793 9.23 -5.33 -28.46
CA TYR A 793 10.62 -5.67 -28.13
C TYR A 793 11.15 -4.89 -26.93
N ASP A 794 10.38 -3.93 -26.42
CA ASP A 794 10.74 -3.14 -25.25
C ASP A 794 10.52 -3.88 -23.94
N ARG A 795 9.41 -4.62 -23.82
CA ARG A 795 9.07 -5.34 -22.59
C ARG A 795 9.35 -6.84 -22.67
N MET A 796 9.30 -7.42 -23.87
CA MET A 796 9.65 -8.83 -24.11
C MET A 796 8.93 -9.85 -23.19
N PHE A 797 7.62 -9.67 -22.97
CA PHE A 797 6.83 -10.60 -22.13
C PHE A 797 6.51 -11.95 -22.79
N SER A 798 6.66 -12.03 -24.11
CA SER A 798 6.73 -13.28 -24.89
C SER A 798 8.06 -13.33 -25.63
N PRO A 799 8.66 -14.52 -25.83
CA PRO A 799 9.87 -14.67 -26.65
C PRO A 799 9.70 -14.08 -28.07
N ARG A 800 10.79 -13.51 -28.63
CA ARG A 800 10.76 -12.81 -29.92
C ARG A 800 10.32 -13.72 -31.07
N ASP A 801 10.84 -14.93 -31.14
CA ASP A 801 10.46 -15.96 -32.11
C ASP A 801 8.97 -16.31 -32.04
N VAL A 802 8.42 -16.43 -30.82
CA VAL A 802 6.99 -16.65 -30.59
C VAL A 802 6.16 -15.45 -31.03
N GLN A 803 6.60 -14.22 -30.75
CA GLN A 803 5.92 -13.01 -31.24
C GLN A 803 5.91 -12.95 -32.77
N LEU A 804 7.05 -13.22 -33.43
CA LEU A 804 7.15 -13.25 -34.89
C LEU A 804 6.23 -14.29 -35.51
N GLN A 805 6.19 -15.51 -34.96
CA GLN A 805 5.31 -16.58 -35.42
C GLN A 805 3.84 -16.15 -35.37
N TRP A 806 3.37 -15.69 -34.21
CA TRP A 806 1.95 -15.36 -34.02
C TRP A 806 1.54 -14.02 -34.62
N CYS A 807 2.49 -13.10 -34.81
CA CYS A 807 2.27 -11.92 -35.64
C CYS A 807 2.01 -12.34 -37.09
N ARG A 808 2.87 -13.20 -37.66
CA ARG A 808 2.70 -13.70 -39.03
C ARG A 808 1.36 -14.40 -39.22
N SER A 809 1.00 -15.34 -38.34
CA SER A 809 -0.26 -16.07 -38.48
C SER A 809 -1.51 -15.18 -38.37
N GLN A 810 -1.46 -14.10 -37.59
CA GLN A 810 -2.57 -13.13 -37.51
C GLN A 810 -2.61 -12.20 -38.72
N VAL A 811 -1.46 -11.82 -39.27
CA VAL A 811 -1.37 -11.06 -40.53
C VAL A 811 -1.91 -11.87 -41.70
N GLU A 812 -1.49 -13.13 -41.83
CA GLU A 812 -2.00 -14.06 -42.84
C GLU A 812 -3.52 -14.22 -42.74
N LEU A 813 -4.06 -14.37 -41.53
CA LEU A 813 -5.51 -14.43 -41.30
C LEU A 813 -6.21 -13.15 -41.79
N ALA A 814 -5.65 -11.97 -41.52
CA ALA A 814 -6.24 -10.70 -41.95
C ALA A 814 -6.25 -10.56 -43.48
N VAL A 815 -5.16 -10.95 -44.14
CA VAL A 815 -5.06 -10.97 -45.61
C VAL A 815 -6.07 -11.94 -46.21
N GLU A 816 -6.14 -13.17 -45.68
CA GLU A 816 -7.08 -14.19 -46.13
C GLU A 816 -8.55 -13.72 -46.02
N LEU A 817 -8.88 -13.05 -44.92
CA LEU A 817 -10.23 -12.52 -44.68
C LEU A 817 -10.47 -11.14 -45.32
N ASN A 818 -9.47 -10.57 -46.00
CA ASN A 818 -9.50 -9.22 -46.55
C ASN A 818 -9.91 -8.15 -45.50
N MET A 819 -9.40 -8.29 -44.28
CA MET A 819 -9.70 -7.42 -43.15
C MET A 819 -8.56 -6.44 -42.83
N PRO A 820 -8.88 -5.24 -42.31
CA PRO A 820 -7.88 -4.33 -41.76
C PRO A 820 -7.04 -4.95 -40.63
N LEU A 821 -5.81 -4.47 -40.49
CA LEU A 821 -4.86 -4.84 -39.45
C LEU A 821 -4.71 -3.72 -38.41
N PHE A 822 -4.92 -4.08 -37.15
CA PHE A 822 -4.73 -3.20 -35.99
C PHE A 822 -3.48 -3.64 -35.24
N LEU A 823 -2.37 -2.94 -35.48
CA LEU A 823 -1.03 -3.40 -35.13
C LEU A 823 -0.41 -2.60 -33.99
N HIS A 824 0.17 -3.34 -33.05
CA HIS A 824 1.09 -2.84 -32.05
C HIS A 824 2.52 -3.02 -32.51
N GLU A 825 3.27 -1.93 -32.51
CA GLU A 825 4.69 -1.96 -32.80
C GLU A 825 5.46 -1.13 -31.77
N ARG A 826 6.47 -1.75 -31.17
CA ARG A 826 7.39 -1.08 -30.26
C ARG A 826 8.74 -1.76 -30.27
N ASP A 827 9.76 -1.02 -30.67
CA ASP A 827 11.14 -1.46 -30.53
C ASP A 827 11.67 -1.24 -29.10
N ARG A 828 12.79 -1.89 -28.80
CA ARG A 828 13.56 -1.66 -27.59
C ARG A 828 13.89 -0.17 -27.46
N ASP A 829 13.50 0.43 -26.34
CA ASP A 829 13.89 1.79 -25.97
C ASP A 829 15.42 1.93 -26.04
N ALA A 830 15.92 2.96 -26.73
CA ALA A 830 17.35 3.19 -26.94
C ALA A 830 18.16 3.22 -25.63
N SER A 831 17.52 3.61 -24.51
CA SER A 831 18.14 3.60 -23.18
C SER A 831 18.35 2.20 -22.59
N LYS A 832 17.79 1.15 -23.20
CA LYS A 832 17.94 -0.27 -22.85
C LYS A 832 18.90 -1.02 -23.78
N GLY A 833 19.51 -0.33 -24.74
CA GLY A 833 20.46 -0.88 -25.71
C GLY A 833 20.04 -0.63 -27.15
N THR A 834 20.77 -1.23 -28.09
CA THR A 834 20.51 -1.09 -29.54
C THR A 834 19.10 -1.60 -29.89
N PRO A 835 18.34 -0.84 -30.71
CA PRO A 835 17.08 -1.31 -31.30
C PRO A 835 17.23 -2.70 -31.92
N LEU A 836 16.19 -3.52 -31.79
CA LEU A 836 16.16 -4.90 -32.26
C LEU A 836 15.53 -5.04 -33.65
N GLY A 837 15.00 -3.95 -34.21
CA GLY A 837 14.47 -3.89 -35.57
C GLY A 837 13.04 -4.38 -35.69
N SER A 838 12.17 -4.12 -34.70
CA SER A 838 10.74 -4.50 -34.79
C SER A 838 10.05 -3.85 -35.98
N CYS A 839 10.40 -2.62 -36.33
CA CYS A 839 9.87 -1.96 -37.52
C CYS A 839 10.18 -2.75 -38.80
N SER A 840 11.46 -3.10 -39.01
CA SER A 840 11.89 -3.87 -40.19
C SER A 840 11.29 -5.26 -40.25
N GLU A 841 11.18 -5.95 -39.10
CA GLU A 841 10.56 -7.28 -39.04
C GLU A 841 9.06 -7.24 -39.29
N LEU A 842 8.35 -6.24 -38.75
CA LEU A 842 6.93 -6.08 -39.01
C LEU A 842 6.66 -5.77 -40.48
N VAL A 843 7.43 -4.85 -41.08
CA VAL A 843 7.33 -4.52 -42.51
C VAL A 843 7.52 -5.77 -43.35
N ARG A 844 8.55 -6.58 -43.05
CA ARG A 844 8.80 -7.83 -43.77
C ARG A 844 7.63 -8.81 -43.64
N ILE A 845 7.05 -8.97 -42.44
CA ILE A 845 5.87 -9.84 -42.25
C ILE A 845 4.69 -9.36 -43.09
N LEU A 846 4.46 -8.05 -43.17
CA LEU A 846 3.36 -7.46 -43.95
C LEU A 846 3.58 -7.63 -45.46
N GLU A 847 4.80 -7.38 -45.94
CA GLU A 847 5.17 -7.52 -47.36
C GLU A 847 5.16 -9.00 -47.80
N ASP A 848 5.73 -9.90 -47.00
CA ASP A 848 5.75 -11.35 -47.27
C ASP A 848 4.33 -11.92 -47.36
N ALA A 849 3.41 -11.41 -46.54
CA ALA A 849 1.99 -11.83 -46.55
C ALA A 849 1.15 -11.13 -47.63
N GLY A 850 1.69 -10.14 -48.34
CA GLY A 850 0.94 -9.36 -49.34
C GLY A 850 -0.15 -8.48 -48.72
N ALA A 851 0.08 -7.92 -47.54
CA ALA A 851 -0.88 -7.03 -46.88
C ALA A 851 -1.11 -5.75 -47.69
N GLU A 852 -2.37 -5.46 -48.02
CA GLU A 852 -2.76 -4.25 -48.74
C GLU A 852 -2.43 -3.00 -47.89
N PRO A 853 -1.60 -2.06 -48.37
CA PRO A 853 -1.11 -0.97 -47.52
C PRO A 853 -2.20 -0.09 -46.89
N SER A 854 -3.27 0.18 -47.64
CA SER A 854 -4.41 0.97 -47.18
C SER A 854 -5.21 0.31 -46.04
N ARG A 855 -4.89 -0.94 -45.68
CA ARG A 855 -5.54 -1.71 -44.61
C ARG A 855 -4.64 -1.91 -43.38
N VAL A 856 -3.44 -1.33 -43.37
CA VAL A 856 -2.46 -1.47 -42.28
C VAL A 856 -2.53 -0.25 -41.37
N CYS A 857 -2.87 -0.45 -40.09
CA CYS A 857 -2.85 0.61 -39.06
C CYS A 857 -1.90 0.25 -37.92
N ILE A 858 -0.79 0.99 -37.80
CA ILE A 858 0.11 0.95 -36.64
C ILE A 858 -0.48 1.83 -35.54
N HIS A 859 -1.39 1.26 -34.74
CA HIS A 859 -2.25 1.99 -33.80
C HIS A 859 -1.46 2.71 -32.69
N CYS A 860 -0.41 2.08 -32.15
CA CYS A 860 0.32 2.57 -30.99
C CYS A 860 1.79 2.85 -31.33
N PHE A 861 2.03 3.72 -32.31
CA PHE A 861 3.38 4.04 -32.77
C PHE A 861 4.21 4.72 -31.68
N THR A 862 5.42 4.19 -31.48
CA THR A 862 6.40 4.71 -30.51
C THR A 862 7.83 4.80 -31.07
N GLY A 863 7.99 4.63 -32.39
CA GLY A 863 9.27 4.70 -33.09
C GLY A 863 9.74 6.13 -33.39
N GLY A 864 10.89 6.26 -34.05
CA GLY A 864 11.48 7.55 -34.43
C GLY A 864 11.03 8.06 -35.82
N GLU A 865 11.50 9.25 -36.21
CA GLU A 865 11.19 9.87 -37.51
C GLU A 865 11.43 8.94 -38.71
N GLY A 866 12.52 8.14 -38.66
CA GLY A 866 12.85 7.18 -39.71
C GLY A 866 11.77 6.12 -39.91
N ASP A 867 11.30 5.50 -38.84
CA ASP A 867 10.25 4.46 -38.87
C ASP A 867 8.91 5.07 -39.31
N LEU A 868 8.59 6.29 -38.86
CA LEU A 868 7.38 7.00 -39.27
C LEU A 868 7.36 7.26 -40.78
N LYS A 869 8.45 7.81 -41.33
CA LYS A 869 8.60 8.02 -42.78
C LYS A 869 8.53 6.70 -43.54
N ASN A 870 9.11 5.64 -42.99
CA ASN A 870 9.11 4.30 -43.58
C ASN A 870 7.69 3.72 -43.73
N TYR A 871 6.84 3.90 -42.71
CA TYR A 871 5.44 3.49 -42.74
C TYR A 871 4.58 4.35 -43.67
N ILE A 872 4.72 5.68 -43.61
CA ILE A 872 3.96 6.60 -44.47
C ILE A 872 4.29 6.39 -45.94
N ALA A 873 5.58 6.20 -46.29
CA ALA A 873 6.00 5.97 -47.67
C ALA A 873 5.42 4.69 -48.29
N ARG A 874 5.03 3.72 -47.45
CA ARG A 874 4.35 2.49 -47.87
C ARG A 874 2.84 2.65 -48.00
N GLY A 875 2.26 3.76 -47.53
CA GLY A 875 0.82 3.97 -47.50
C GLY A 875 0.12 3.38 -46.27
N TYR A 876 0.87 3.06 -45.20
CA TYR A 876 0.29 2.58 -43.94
C TYR A 876 -0.23 3.76 -43.10
N PHE A 877 -1.24 3.49 -42.28
CA PHE A 877 -1.75 4.44 -41.28
C PHE A 877 -0.98 4.31 -39.97
N VAL A 878 -0.75 5.43 -39.29
CA VAL A 878 -0.01 5.48 -38.03
C VAL A 878 -0.81 6.26 -36.99
N GLY A 879 -1.03 5.67 -35.83
CA GLY A 879 -1.73 6.30 -34.71
C GLY A 879 -0.80 7.20 -33.90
N LEU A 880 -1.13 8.49 -33.83
CA LEU A 880 -0.47 9.45 -32.95
C LEU A 880 -1.11 9.37 -31.56
N THR A 881 -0.42 8.75 -30.61
CA THR A 881 -0.96 8.54 -29.26
C THR A 881 -0.58 9.69 -28.31
N GLY A 882 -1.17 9.72 -27.11
CA GLY A 882 -0.77 10.63 -26.04
C GLY A 882 0.71 10.53 -25.62
N PHE A 883 1.44 9.53 -26.13
CA PHE A 883 2.90 9.44 -26.03
C PHE A 883 3.61 10.68 -26.58
N ALA A 884 3.09 11.27 -27.67
CA ALA A 884 3.63 12.49 -28.27
C ALA A 884 3.57 13.70 -27.32
N GLY A 885 2.59 13.74 -26.40
CA GLY A 885 2.46 14.80 -25.39
C GLY A 885 3.36 14.63 -24.16
N MET A 886 4.12 13.54 -24.05
CA MET A 886 4.95 13.26 -22.88
C MET A 886 6.32 13.93 -23.00
N ARG A 887 6.57 14.98 -22.20
CA ARG A 887 7.83 15.79 -22.22
C ARG A 887 9.16 15.01 -22.20
N ARG A 888 9.20 13.77 -21.69
CA ARG A 888 10.42 12.93 -21.63
C ARG A 888 10.52 11.87 -22.73
N ARG A 889 9.40 11.52 -23.38
CA ARG A 889 9.30 10.39 -24.30
C ARG A 889 8.84 10.78 -25.71
N GLY A 890 8.18 11.92 -25.86
CA GLY A 890 7.79 12.50 -27.15
C GLY A 890 8.79 13.51 -27.72
N SER A 891 10.02 13.56 -27.20
CA SER A 891 11.10 14.44 -27.70
C SER A 891 11.91 13.82 -28.84
N HIS A 892 11.46 12.67 -29.37
CA HIS A 892 12.11 11.91 -30.43
C HIS A 892 11.72 12.40 -31.82
#